data_AF-A0A812PDS6-F1
#
_entry.id   AF-A0A812PDS6-F1
#
_cell.length_a   1.000
_cell.length_b   1.000
_cell.length_c   1.000
_cell.angle_alpha   90.00
_cell.angle_beta   90.00
_cell.angle_gamma   90.00
#
_symmetry.space_group_name_H-M   'P 1'
#
loop_
_entity.id
_entity.type
_entity.pdbx_description
1 polymer ?
#
loop_
_entity_poly.entity_id
_entity_poly.type
_entity_poly.pdbx_seq_one_letter_code
_entity_poly.pdbx_strand_id
1 'polypeptide(L)'
;MAGRMATAPNHALQSWTLQQRGPSLMVSPPPGLSDFFCNFRTKTARSHRRGNRPSPAKQRRDAQRSSAYKPMGTVLASAIKSILVGREGVLNDIYTACSSACSTAGNVRGRHRDLYPMPLLGSWPEDVRVPGTCVEAALSVANACILSLNTMWCDFKVARVVPPRNRPTAPQQEVHNHVVNRTARLLSRLSQHQDQGFPWCGMFNRFEQAQQPRYEELRGDAVDLPQKAATCDPLVHLPSGLREAVSHPATIFPDQADGFPSDMGSEQATDRREYIALVVRELQCGKLRLRRHVRGIAPVFAAQKAEGRQRKIWNGSRLSQLALRPPKPERLASPSVFLDMHAQPTEALFYSKRDAETFFDVLRVPLELQTWFGQELCSAGKWTLLELSSLVDDLSGSVLTGDSRLHPVHAVWPMGFSWSCAVAQSTTLSVVAAAGISQEQVLSMDYPPPDDQTELCLVATDDTVFVHRDKERGQCTLDKFDAAMAAASIPRKVSKDISLSETITALGCEITSRPHMAEPAVAKLFTCAGSLLDVLDKGVASPAALNGLLGLLQWFCLLQRPVFATFDQVYEFARRTPQSKPQKLPAKVKQELAVVFGLLPLLSVGLDKPFYEELLACDAAPEFGFGVSAAACNESTLLSVSRLAERRGDYVRLRQEPGEETEQTRIGTPHRLKVSKKAFRTIVSARAGYKAHSGVLEAHGLLLTLKWLARSRRKHHKKVVILVDAKAVLGAAAKGRTSSPSLRGVIRAVAAHSLASDLLVKLIYIPSESNPADAPSRGKGRLHRRVRRQQRE
;
A
#
# COMPACT_ATOMS: atom_id res chain seq x y z
N MET A 1 -2.01 10.46 -45.40
CA MET A 1 -3.09 11.46 -45.24
C MET A 1 -2.93 12.08 -43.85
N ALA A 2 -2.12 13.11 -43.61
CA ALA A 2 -2.23 14.51 -44.06
C ALA A 2 -3.57 15.17 -43.66
N GLY A 3 -3.51 16.18 -42.77
CA GLY A 3 -4.61 17.12 -42.49
C GLY A 3 -4.75 17.51 -41.00
N ARG A 4 -3.96 18.48 -40.51
CA ARG A 4 -4.34 19.89 -40.17
C ARG A 4 -5.25 19.98 -38.92
N MET A 5 -4.79 20.41 -37.74
CA MET A 5 -4.22 21.70 -37.32
C MET A 5 -5.14 22.91 -37.64
N ALA A 6 -5.71 23.51 -36.59
CA ALA A 6 -6.27 24.85 -36.60
C ALA A 6 -5.93 25.53 -35.26
N THR A 7 -5.00 26.47 -35.34
CA THR A 7 -4.64 27.50 -34.36
C THR A 7 -5.41 28.77 -34.68
N ALA A 8 -5.80 29.54 -33.65
CA ALA A 8 -6.07 30.98 -33.74
C ALA A 8 -6.27 31.59 -32.34
N PRO A 9 -6.05 32.91 -32.17
CA PRO A 9 -5.22 33.47 -31.10
C PRO A 9 -5.99 34.45 -30.19
N ASN A 10 -5.31 35.03 -29.17
CA ASN A 10 -5.64 36.38 -28.73
C ASN A 10 -4.44 37.09 -28.08
N HIS A 11 -4.17 38.28 -28.60
CA HIS A 11 -3.21 39.29 -28.16
C HIS A 11 -3.98 40.54 -27.69
N ALA A 12 -3.29 41.36 -26.89
CA ALA A 12 -3.57 42.78 -26.52
C ALA A 12 -4.62 43.02 -25.42
N LEU A 13 -4.26 43.51 -24.22
CA LEU A 13 -3.73 44.83 -23.79
C LEU A 13 -4.78 45.94 -23.70
N GLN A 14 -5.04 46.40 -22.46
CA GLN A 14 -5.40 47.76 -21.99
C GLN A 14 -5.47 47.67 -20.44
N SER A 15 -4.64 48.25 -19.55
CA SER A 15 -3.97 49.55 -19.33
C SER A 15 -4.79 50.58 -18.50
N TRP A 16 -4.11 51.22 -17.53
CA TRP A 16 -4.45 52.40 -16.68
C TRP A 16 -5.21 52.11 -15.36
N THR A 17 -4.88 52.61 -14.16
CA THR A 17 -4.05 53.78 -13.75
C THR A 17 -3.66 53.72 -12.26
N LEU A 18 -2.54 54.39 -11.92
CA LEU A 18 -2.04 54.72 -10.58
C LEU A 18 -3.00 55.59 -9.76
N GLN A 19 -2.98 55.43 -8.42
CA GLN A 19 -3.08 56.58 -7.51
C GLN A 19 -2.28 56.35 -6.22
N GLN A 20 -1.36 57.28 -5.97
CA GLN A 20 -0.49 57.40 -4.79
C GLN A 20 -1.24 57.97 -3.58
N ARG A 21 -0.87 57.55 -2.36
CA ARG A 21 -0.71 58.44 -1.18
C ARG A 21 0.39 57.87 -0.26
N GLY A 22 1.37 58.71 0.07
CA GLY A 22 2.51 58.41 0.95
C GLY A 22 2.27 58.77 2.44
N PRO A 23 3.30 59.16 3.22
CA PRO A 23 3.78 58.37 4.37
C PRO A 23 3.89 59.15 5.70
N SER A 24 4.21 58.46 6.82
CA SER A 24 4.77 59.06 8.05
C SER A 24 5.32 57.95 8.99
N LEU A 25 6.65 57.75 9.05
CA LEU A 25 7.63 58.19 10.08
C LEU A 25 7.50 57.47 11.44
N MET A 26 8.35 56.46 11.73
CA MET A 26 9.65 56.50 12.45
C MET A 26 9.54 56.76 13.97
N VAL A 27 10.00 55.81 14.82
CA VAL A 27 10.94 55.99 15.96
C VAL A 27 11.48 54.61 16.42
N SER A 28 12.77 54.54 16.77
CA SER A 28 13.49 53.51 17.56
C SER A 28 14.66 54.23 18.27
N PRO A 29 15.48 53.62 19.17
CA PRO A 29 15.31 52.77 20.38
C PRO A 29 16.13 53.40 21.57
N PRO A 30 16.89 52.75 22.52
CA PRO A 30 16.94 51.43 23.23
C PRO A 30 17.10 51.64 24.80
N PRO A 31 17.84 50.87 25.69
CA PRO A 31 18.39 49.49 25.76
C PRO A 31 18.22 48.72 27.13
N GLY A 32 18.69 47.45 27.26
CA GLY A 32 19.40 46.96 28.48
C GLY A 32 19.01 45.63 29.19
N LEU A 33 19.88 44.60 29.04
CA LEU A 33 20.52 43.71 30.05
C LEU A 33 19.77 42.72 30.98
N SER A 34 20.22 41.45 30.87
CA SER A 34 20.71 40.50 31.92
C SER A 34 19.76 39.72 32.86
N ASP A 35 20.07 38.42 32.99
CA ASP A 35 20.06 37.58 34.22
C ASP A 35 18.71 37.13 34.80
N PHE A 36 18.52 36.02 35.53
CA PHE A 36 19.16 34.72 35.82
C PHE A 36 18.20 34.05 36.84
N PHE A 37 18.25 32.71 37.00
CA PHE A 37 17.59 31.87 38.03
C PHE A 37 16.05 31.74 38.02
N CYS A 38 15.45 30.54 37.97
CA CYS A 38 15.48 29.39 38.91
C CYS A 38 14.76 29.65 40.25
N ASN A 39 13.84 28.73 40.55
CA ASN A 39 13.39 28.29 41.87
C ASN A 39 12.24 28.99 42.64
N PHE A 40 11.21 28.15 42.81
CA PHE A 40 10.49 27.83 44.06
C PHE A 40 9.24 28.61 44.51
N ARG A 41 8.22 27.78 44.77
CA ARG A 41 7.23 27.81 45.87
C ARG A 41 5.97 28.68 45.75
N THR A 42 4.88 27.95 45.49
CA THR A 42 3.69 27.79 46.34
C THR A 42 3.24 29.00 47.17
N LYS A 43 2.06 29.54 46.84
CA LYS A 43 1.07 29.98 47.83
C LYS A 43 -0.34 29.63 47.39
N THR A 44 -1.01 28.91 48.27
CA THR A 44 -2.46 28.69 48.35
C THR A 44 -3.15 29.99 48.77
N ALA A 45 -4.30 30.30 48.17
CA ALA A 45 -5.29 31.21 48.76
C ALA A 45 -6.70 30.86 48.26
N ARG A 46 -7.65 30.90 49.21
CA ARG A 46 -9.03 30.41 49.15
C ARG A 46 -10.00 31.34 48.40
N SER A 47 -10.96 30.69 47.74
CA SER A 47 -12.39 30.99 47.56
C SER A 47 -12.88 32.40 47.20
N HIS A 48 -13.69 32.48 46.14
CA HIS A 48 -15.05 33.05 46.18
C HIS A 48 -15.92 32.47 45.04
N ARG A 49 -17.11 31.95 45.41
CA ARG A 49 -18.15 31.43 44.50
C ARG A 49 -19.01 32.59 43.99
N ARG A 50 -19.19 32.72 42.67
CA ARG A 50 -20.44 33.19 42.06
C ARG A 50 -20.72 32.37 40.79
N GLY A 51 -21.94 31.83 40.72
CA GLY A 51 -22.38 30.92 39.69
C GLY A 51 -22.57 31.61 38.34
N ASN A 52 -22.13 30.93 37.28
CA ASN A 52 -22.52 31.21 35.90
C ASN A 52 -22.64 29.86 35.18
N ARG A 53 -23.80 29.61 34.55
CA ARG A 53 -23.99 28.45 33.66
C ARG A 53 -22.93 28.51 32.54
N PRO A 54 -22.20 27.42 32.26
CA PRO A 54 -21.13 27.45 31.27
C PRO A 54 -21.70 27.57 29.86
N SER A 55 -21.10 28.42 29.03
CA SER A 55 -21.39 28.46 27.59
C SER A 55 -21.01 27.13 26.93
N PRO A 56 -21.60 26.75 25.78
CA PRO A 56 -21.27 25.51 25.07
C PRO A 56 -19.78 25.36 24.75
N ALA A 57 -19.08 26.48 24.54
CA ALA A 57 -17.64 26.53 24.34
C ALA A 57 -16.85 26.20 25.62
N LYS A 58 -17.37 26.56 26.79
CA LYS A 58 -16.80 26.21 28.09
C LYS A 58 -17.09 24.74 28.45
N GLN A 59 -18.26 24.21 28.11
CA GLN A 59 -18.53 22.75 28.20
C GLN A 59 -17.62 21.92 27.28
N ARG A 60 -17.28 22.41 26.07
CA ARG A 60 -16.28 21.75 25.19
C ARG A 60 -14.86 21.85 25.75
N ARG A 61 -14.47 22.99 26.34
CA ARG A 61 -13.15 23.15 26.99
C ARG A 61 -13.04 22.37 28.31
N ASP A 62 -14.12 22.25 29.06
CA ASP A 62 -14.17 21.48 30.31
C ASP A 62 -14.27 19.97 30.02
N ALA A 63 -14.89 19.54 28.91
CA ALA A 63 -14.78 18.17 28.40
C ALA A 63 -13.35 17.81 27.94
N GLN A 64 -12.57 18.79 27.47
CA GLN A 64 -11.13 18.63 27.21
C GLN A 64 -10.27 18.67 28.49
N ARG A 65 -10.76 19.25 29.60
CA ARG A 65 -10.03 19.40 30.87
C ARG A 65 -10.45 18.43 31.97
N SER A 66 -11.53 17.66 31.81
CA SER A 66 -11.94 16.59 32.74
C SER A 66 -11.72 15.17 32.18
N SER A 67 -10.68 14.97 31.37
CA SER A 67 -10.28 13.62 30.94
C SER A 67 -9.51 12.94 32.06
N ALA A 68 -10.22 12.42 33.06
CA ALA A 68 -9.74 11.20 33.73
C ALA A 68 -9.45 10.19 32.62
N TYR A 69 -8.20 9.71 32.54
CA TYR A 69 -7.71 8.80 31.51
C TYR A 69 -8.71 7.66 31.28
N LYS A 70 -9.41 7.67 30.14
CA LYS A 70 -10.30 6.57 29.75
C LYS A 70 -9.47 5.51 29.03
N PRO A 71 -9.58 4.22 29.41
CA PRO A 71 -8.93 3.13 28.69
C PRO A 71 -9.30 3.18 27.20
N MET A 72 -8.35 2.82 26.31
CA MET A 72 -8.54 2.79 24.85
C MET A 72 -9.87 2.14 24.44
N GLY A 73 -10.24 1.02 25.09
CA GLY A 73 -11.46 0.29 24.79
C GLY A 73 -12.72 1.15 24.91
N THR A 74 -12.89 1.88 26.02
CA THR A 74 -14.09 2.71 26.25
C THR A 74 -14.21 3.85 25.24
N VAL A 75 -13.07 4.46 24.87
CA VAL A 75 -13.04 5.55 23.88
C VAL A 75 -13.40 5.02 22.49
N LEU A 76 -12.83 3.88 22.10
CA LEU A 76 -13.07 3.25 20.81
C LEU A 76 -14.52 2.76 20.65
N ALA A 77 -15.07 2.09 21.68
CA ALA A 77 -16.46 1.63 21.69
C ALA A 77 -17.43 2.81 21.53
N SER A 78 -17.20 3.87 22.31
CA SER A 78 -18.00 5.10 22.24
C SER A 78 -17.93 5.73 20.85
N ALA A 79 -16.75 5.84 20.25
CA ALA A 79 -16.57 6.42 18.93
C ALA A 79 -17.25 5.61 17.83
N ILE A 80 -17.12 4.28 17.86
CA ILE A 80 -17.82 3.39 16.91
C ILE A 80 -19.33 3.54 17.04
N LYS A 81 -19.84 3.56 18.27
CA LYS A 81 -21.26 3.73 18.53
C LYS A 81 -21.76 5.09 18.05
N SER A 82 -21.03 6.19 18.24
CA SER A 82 -21.50 7.50 17.80
C SER A 82 -21.35 7.73 16.29
N ILE A 83 -20.23 7.32 15.70
CA ILE A 83 -19.85 7.67 14.32
C ILE A 83 -20.39 6.64 13.31
N LEU A 84 -20.39 5.36 13.66
CA LEU A 84 -20.70 4.28 12.70
C LEU A 84 -22.11 3.74 12.87
N VAL A 85 -22.54 3.45 14.10
CA VAL A 85 -23.70 2.55 14.32
C VAL A 85 -24.91 3.20 14.98
N GLY A 86 -24.72 4.29 15.73
CA GLY A 86 -25.79 4.98 16.46
C GLY A 86 -26.79 5.67 15.53
N ARG A 87 -27.79 6.37 16.09
CA ARG A 87 -28.90 6.98 15.30
C ARG A 87 -28.44 7.86 14.13
N GLU A 88 -27.33 8.57 14.30
CA GLU A 88 -26.72 9.43 13.27
C GLU A 88 -25.47 8.79 12.62
N GLY A 89 -25.21 7.52 12.94
CA GLY A 89 -24.05 6.77 12.48
C GLY A 89 -24.12 6.47 10.99
N VAL A 90 -22.95 6.49 10.34
CA VAL A 90 -22.84 6.34 8.88
C VAL A 90 -23.39 5.01 8.34
N LEU A 91 -23.38 3.95 9.16
CA LEU A 91 -23.86 2.60 8.83
C LEU A 91 -25.18 2.26 9.55
N ASN A 92 -25.87 3.24 10.15
CA ASN A 92 -27.08 3.00 10.94
C ASN A 92 -28.19 2.29 10.16
N ASP A 93 -28.35 2.59 8.87
CA ASP A 93 -29.39 1.98 8.04
C ASP A 93 -29.17 0.46 7.88
N ILE A 94 -27.92 0.05 7.63
CA ILE A 94 -27.53 -1.37 7.55
C ILE A 94 -27.64 -2.00 8.93
N TYR A 95 -27.19 -1.31 9.98
CA TYR A 95 -27.29 -1.80 11.35
C TYR A 95 -28.74 -2.07 11.77
N THR A 96 -29.65 -1.15 11.47
CA THR A 96 -31.08 -1.29 11.77
C THR A 96 -31.68 -2.45 10.99
N ALA A 97 -31.37 -2.57 9.69
CA ALA A 97 -31.82 -3.70 8.87
C ALA A 97 -31.29 -5.06 9.36
N CYS A 98 -30.06 -5.12 9.88
CA CYS A 98 -29.46 -6.34 10.44
C CYS A 98 -29.92 -6.66 11.87
N SER A 99 -30.33 -5.65 12.65
CA SER A 99 -30.75 -5.80 14.05
C SER A 99 -32.25 -6.04 14.21
N SER A 100 -33.04 -5.75 13.18
CA SER A 100 -34.47 -6.04 13.16
C SER A 100 -34.69 -7.54 13.25
N ALA A 101 -35.44 -8.02 14.26
CA ALA A 101 -35.81 -9.43 14.32
C ALA A 101 -36.78 -9.75 13.18
N CYS A 102 -36.59 -10.88 12.49
CA CYS A 102 -37.55 -11.36 11.50
C CYS A 102 -38.84 -11.82 12.24
N SER A 103 -39.82 -10.93 12.38
CA SER A 103 -41.13 -11.21 13.02
C SER A 103 -41.98 -12.18 12.20
N THR A 104 -41.68 -12.37 10.92
CA THR A 104 -42.24 -13.44 10.08
C THR A 104 -41.43 -14.73 10.22
N ALA A 105 -41.42 -15.31 11.43
CA ALA A 105 -41.15 -16.74 11.59
C ALA A 105 -42.38 -17.56 11.16
N GLY A 106 -42.92 -17.26 9.98
CA GLY A 106 -43.74 -18.23 9.26
C GLY A 106 -42.86 -19.42 8.92
N ASN A 107 -43.40 -20.62 9.06
CA ASN A 107 -42.80 -21.94 8.84
C ASN A 107 -42.21 -22.15 7.41
N VAL A 108 -41.32 -21.28 6.92
CA VAL A 108 -40.54 -21.55 5.73
C VAL A 108 -39.46 -22.55 6.13
N ARG A 109 -39.82 -23.83 6.08
CA ARG A 109 -38.94 -25.01 6.17
C ARG A 109 -37.97 -25.07 4.97
N GLY A 110 -37.29 -23.96 4.67
CA GLY A 110 -36.23 -23.84 3.68
C GLY A 110 -34.88 -23.70 4.38
N ARG A 111 -33.90 -24.54 4.01
CA ARG A 111 -32.50 -24.35 4.42
C ARG A 111 -31.99 -23.07 3.77
N HIS A 112 -31.75 -22.01 4.54
CA HIS A 112 -31.01 -20.85 4.05
C HIS A 112 -29.57 -21.32 3.77
N ARG A 113 -29.16 -21.30 2.50
CA ARG A 113 -27.86 -21.80 2.05
C ARG A 113 -26.86 -20.68 1.79
N ASP A 114 -27.23 -19.42 1.97
CA ASP A 114 -26.34 -18.29 1.77
C ASP A 114 -25.70 -17.86 3.09
N LEU A 115 -24.47 -17.33 3.03
CA LEU A 115 -23.75 -16.85 4.20
C LEU A 115 -24.35 -15.53 4.71
N TYR A 116 -24.86 -14.73 3.79
CA TYR A 116 -25.34 -13.38 4.03
C TYR A 116 -26.88 -13.26 4.00
N PRO A 117 -27.46 -12.28 4.71
CA PRO A 117 -26.77 -11.37 5.62
C PRO A 117 -26.33 -12.11 6.89
N MET A 118 -25.15 -11.72 7.40
CA MET A 118 -24.61 -12.30 8.62
C MET A 118 -25.25 -11.62 9.84
N PRO A 119 -25.71 -12.39 10.84
CA PRO A 119 -26.20 -11.81 12.09
C PRO A 119 -25.06 -11.12 12.85
N LEU A 120 -25.41 -10.08 13.61
CA LEU A 120 -24.48 -9.43 14.54
C LEU A 120 -24.18 -10.35 15.74
N LEU A 121 -23.05 -10.12 16.39
CA LEU A 121 -22.71 -10.74 17.66
C LEU A 121 -23.55 -10.11 18.77
N GLY A 122 -24.26 -10.93 19.53
CA GLY A 122 -25.02 -10.50 20.71
C GLY A 122 -24.14 -10.32 21.95
N SER A 123 -23.07 -11.11 22.05
CA SER A 123 -22.07 -11.05 23.13
C SER A 123 -20.70 -11.43 22.58
N TRP A 124 -19.66 -11.09 23.34
CA TRP A 124 -18.30 -11.53 23.05
C TRP A 124 -18.07 -12.95 23.59
N PRO A 125 -17.40 -13.84 22.85
CA PRO A 125 -17.10 -15.19 23.33
C PRO A 125 -16.19 -15.18 24.57
N GLU A 126 -16.55 -15.94 25.61
CA GLU A 126 -15.84 -15.97 26.89
C GLU A 126 -14.43 -16.59 26.77
N ASP A 127 -14.24 -17.48 25.80
CA ASP A 127 -12.99 -18.20 25.53
C ASP A 127 -11.94 -17.35 24.80
N VAL A 128 -12.34 -16.23 24.20
CA VAL A 128 -11.43 -15.36 23.45
C VAL A 128 -11.03 -14.16 24.31
N ARG A 129 -9.78 -14.17 24.78
CA ARG A 129 -9.21 -13.05 25.52
C ARG A 129 -8.99 -11.84 24.62
N VAL A 130 -9.21 -10.64 25.17
CA VAL A 130 -8.92 -9.37 24.50
C VAL A 130 -7.98 -8.54 25.37
N PRO A 131 -6.67 -8.80 25.33
CA PRO A 131 -5.70 -8.10 26.17
C PRO A 131 -5.73 -6.59 25.92
N GLY A 132 -5.57 -5.79 26.98
CA GLY A 132 -5.40 -4.33 26.87
C GLY A 132 -6.65 -3.54 26.45
N THR A 133 -7.83 -4.15 26.39
CA THR A 133 -9.09 -3.48 26.02
C THR A 133 -10.29 -4.10 26.74
N CYS A 134 -11.47 -3.47 26.62
CA CYS A 134 -12.71 -4.01 27.19
C CYS A 134 -13.52 -4.82 26.15
N VAL A 135 -14.33 -5.75 26.66
CA VAL A 135 -15.24 -6.59 25.86
C VAL A 135 -16.20 -5.76 24.99
N GLU A 136 -16.69 -4.63 25.51
CA GLU A 136 -17.59 -3.74 24.77
C GLU A 136 -16.94 -3.19 23.48
N ALA A 137 -15.66 -2.82 23.56
CA ALA A 137 -14.90 -2.33 22.40
C ALA A 137 -14.67 -3.43 21.38
N ALA A 138 -14.30 -4.62 21.86
CA ALA A 138 -14.10 -5.79 21.03
C ALA A 138 -15.37 -6.16 20.25
N LEU A 139 -16.51 -6.20 20.96
CA LEU A 139 -17.82 -6.44 20.35
C LEU A 139 -18.19 -5.36 19.33
N SER A 140 -17.93 -4.09 19.64
CA SER A 140 -18.22 -2.96 18.74
C SER A 140 -17.40 -3.04 17.44
N VAL A 141 -16.11 -3.35 17.53
CA VAL A 141 -15.23 -3.52 16.34
C VAL A 141 -15.64 -4.74 15.52
N ALA A 142 -15.92 -5.87 16.16
CA ALA A 142 -16.34 -7.08 15.47
C ALA A 142 -17.69 -6.89 14.76
N ASN A 143 -18.65 -6.20 15.39
CA ASN A 143 -19.92 -5.87 14.75
C ASN A 143 -19.75 -4.84 13.61
N ALA A 144 -18.87 -3.84 13.75
CA ALA A 144 -18.53 -2.95 12.64
C ALA A 144 -17.94 -3.72 11.43
N CYS A 145 -17.13 -4.76 11.68
CA CYS A 145 -16.62 -5.66 10.66
C CYS A 145 -17.74 -6.45 9.97
N ILE A 146 -18.64 -7.08 10.73
CA ILE A 146 -19.79 -7.82 10.18
C ILE A 146 -20.70 -6.91 9.36
N LEU A 147 -20.99 -5.70 9.86
CA LEU A 147 -21.77 -4.69 9.13
C LEU A 147 -21.09 -4.30 7.81
N SER A 148 -19.78 -4.13 7.82
CA SER A 148 -19.00 -3.78 6.63
C SER A 148 -19.05 -4.90 5.58
N LEU A 149 -18.92 -6.16 6.01
CA LEU A 149 -19.10 -7.32 5.13
C LEU A 149 -20.52 -7.41 4.55
N ASN A 150 -21.55 -7.21 5.38
CA ASN A 150 -22.95 -7.14 4.93
C ASN A 150 -23.17 -5.99 3.92
N THR A 151 -22.54 -4.84 4.16
CA THR A 151 -22.62 -3.65 3.29
C THR A 151 -21.96 -3.91 1.94
N MET A 152 -20.79 -4.55 1.92
CA MET A 152 -20.15 -4.98 0.67
C MET A 152 -21.02 -5.98 -0.10
N TRP A 153 -21.54 -6.99 0.60
CA TRP A 153 -22.39 -8.01 -0.02
C TRP A 153 -23.65 -7.42 -0.65
N CYS A 154 -24.31 -6.48 0.01
CA CYS A 154 -25.50 -5.83 -0.51
C CYS A 154 -25.20 -4.71 -1.52
N ASP A 155 -23.92 -4.49 -1.88
CA ASP A 155 -23.48 -3.42 -2.80
C ASP A 155 -23.93 -2.03 -2.31
N PHE A 156 -23.78 -1.78 -1.00
CA PHE A 156 -24.16 -0.52 -0.33
C PHE A 156 -25.66 -0.18 -0.48
N LYS A 157 -26.51 -1.17 -0.80
CA LYS A 157 -27.96 -0.99 -0.98
C LYS A 157 -28.72 -1.68 0.15
N VAL A 158 -29.09 -0.89 1.16
CA VAL A 158 -29.85 -1.35 2.35
C VAL A 158 -31.12 -2.11 1.96
N ALA A 159 -31.80 -1.69 0.89
CA ALA A 159 -33.00 -2.37 0.38
C ALA A 159 -32.78 -3.84 -0.02
N ARG A 160 -31.53 -4.29 -0.19
CA ARG A 160 -31.19 -5.70 -0.47
C ARG A 160 -30.95 -6.53 0.80
N VAL A 161 -30.95 -5.89 1.97
CA VAL A 161 -30.74 -6.57 3.25
C VAL A 161 -32.09 -7.07 3.76
N VAL A 162 -32.19 -8.39 3.94
CA VAL A 162 -33.31 -9.05 4.62
C VAL A 162 -32.88 -9.34 6.06
N PRO A 163 -33.71 -9.12 7.08
CA PRO A 163 -33.35 -9.44 8.46
C PRO A 163 -32.74 -10.85 8.63
N PRO A 164 -31.56 -10.99 9.26
CA PRO A 164 -30.94 -12.29 9.48
C PRO A 164 -31.78 -13.12 10.46
N ARG A 165 -31.59 -14.45 10.42
CA ARG A 165 -32.20 -15.34 11.42
C ARG A 165 -31.57 -15.09 12.80
N ASN A 166 -32.36 -15.28 13.85
CA ASN A 166 -31.90 -15.11 15.23
C ASN A 166 -30.74 -16.05 15.62
N ARG A 167 -30.61 -17.23 15.00
CA ARG A 167 -29.51 -18.17 15.25
C ARG A 167 -28.57 -18.27 14.04
N PRO A 168 -27.25 -18.04 14.21
CA PRO A 168 -26.29 -18.20 13.12
C PRO A 168 -26.21 -19.67 12.68
N THR A 169 -26.06 -19.89 11.37
CA THR A 169 -25.76 -21.20 10.81
C THR A 169 -24.32 -21.63 11.12
N ALA A 170 -24.01 -22.92 11.00
CA ALA A 170 -22.65 -23.41 11.28
C ALA A 170 -21.52 -22.72 10.48
N PRO A 171 -21.70 -22.32 9.20
CA PRO A 171 -20.72 -21.50 8.50
C PRO A 171 -20.70 -20.03 8.94
N GLN A 172 -21.83 -19.44 9.32
CA GLN A 172 -21.86 -18.08 9.88
C GLN A 172 -21.12 -18.02 11.23
N GLN A 173 -21.27 -19.05 12.07
CA GLN A 173 -20.50 -19.18 13.31
C GLN A 173 -18.99 -19.26 13.04
N GLU A 174 -18.57 -19.93 11.96
CA GLU A 174 -17.15 -19.97 11.57
C GLU A 174 -16.63 -18.57 11.23
N VAL A 175 -17.43 -17.78 10.50
CA VAL A 175 -17.08 -16.38 10.22
C VAL A 175 -17.05 -15.54 11.49
N HIS A 176 -17.99 -15.73 12.42
CA HIS A 176 -17.97 -15.07 13.72
C HIS A 176 -16.66 -15.37 14.47
N ASN A 177 -16.25 -16.65 14.54
CA ASN A 177 -14.99 -17.05 15.16
C ASN A 177 -13.78 -16.38 14.47
N HIS A 178 -13.77 -16.35 13.13
CA HIS A 178 -12.74 -15.67 12.35
C HIS A 178 -12.65 -14.17 12.68
N VAL A 179 -13.77 -13.45 12.61
CA VAL A 179 -13.86 -12.02 12.88
C VAL A 179 -13.48 -11.69 14.32
N VAL A 180 -13.93 -12.49 15.29
CA VAL A 180 -13.60 -12.35 16.71
C VAL A 180 -12.09 -12.48 16.92
N ASN A 181 -11.46 -13.55 16.41
CA ASN A 181 -10.02 -13.76 16.57
C ASN A 181 -9.18 -12.66 15.90
N ARG A 182 -9.58 -12.22 14.70
CA ARG A 182 -8.92 -11.10 14.00
C ARG A 182 -9.09 -9.78 14.73
N THR A 183 -10.26 -9.54 15.31
CA THR A 183 -10.54 -8.34 16.12
C THR A 183 -9.71 -8.34 17.40
N ALA A 184 -9.63 -9.47 18.10
CA ALA A 184 -8.81 -9.60 19.29
C ALA A 184 -7.32 -9.33 19.00
N ARG A 185 -6.80 -9.88 17.90
CA ARG A 185 -5.43 -9.63 17.45
C ARG A 185 -5.19 -8.16 17.12
N LEU A 186 -6.08 -7.53 16.35
CA LEU A 186 -5.98 -6.11 16.03
C LEU A 186 -5.90 -5.26 17.30
N LEU A 187 -6.83 -5.47 18.24
CA LEU A 187 -6.91 -4.68 19.45
C LEU A 187 -5.70 -4.89 20.37
N SER A 188 -5.23 -6.14 20.51
CA SER A 188 -4.01 -6.44 21.26
C SER A 188 -2.79 -5.71 20.69
N ARG A 189 -2.65 -5.66 19.36
CA ARG A 189 -1.54 -4.96 18.70
C ARG A 189 -1.65 -3.44 18.92
N LEU A 190 -2.86 -2.88 18.75
CA LEU A 190 -3.09 -1.45 18.99
C LEU A 190 -2.81 -1.07 20.46
N SER A 191 -3.19 -1.90 21.43
CA SER A 191 -2.94 -1.63 22.85
C SER A 191 -1.46 -1.70 23.23
N GLN A 192 -0.70 -2.59 22.59
CA GLN A 192 0.74 -2.74 22.85
C GLN A 192 1.56 -1.60 22.23
N HIS A 193 1.03 -0.90 21.22
CA HIS A 193 1.77 0.15 20.53
C HIS A 193 1.87 1.47 21.33
N GLN A 194 0.89 1.79 22.18
CA GLN A 194 0.94 2.97 23.03
C GLN A 194 0.35 2.71 24.41
N ASP A 195 1.15 2.96 25.45
CA ASP A 195 0.77 2.84 26.85
C ASP A 195 -0.31 3.85 27.29
N GLN A 196 -0.58 4.89 26.51
CA GLN A 196 -1.34 6.08 26.93
C GLN A 196 -2.73 6.26 26.28
N GLY A 197 -3.28 5.24 25.63
CA GLY A 197 -4.66 5.24 25.10
C GLY A 197 -4.78 5.42 23.58
N PHE A 198 -5.98 5.81 23.10
CA PHE A 198 -6.28 5.94 21.66
C PHE A 198 -6.88 7.31 21.32
N PRO A 199 -6.07 8.38 21.28
CA PRO A 199 -6.51 9.74 21.06
C PRO A 199 -6.80 9.98 19.57
N TRP A 200 -7.88 9.41 19.05
CA TRP A 200 -8.23 9.49 17.63
C TRP A 200 -8.58 10.90 17.17
N CYS A 201 -9.17 11.72 18.04
CA CYS A 201 -9.54 13.10 17.71
C CYS A 201 -8.32 13.93 17.28
N GLY A 202 -8.38 14.53 16.11
CA GLY A 202 -7.29 15.32 15.52
C GLY A 202 -6.22 14.51 14.77
N MET A 203 -6.26 13.18 14.78
CA MET A 203 -5.25 12.37 14.08
C MET A 203 -5.22 12.59 12.57
N PHE A 204 -6.36 12.93 11.95
CA PHE A 204 -6.41 13.24 10.52
C PHE A 204 -5.69 14.55 10.18
N ASN A 205 -5.50 15.46 11.15
CA ASN A 205 -4.79 16.73 10.92
C ASN A 205 -3.37 16.51 10.42
N ARG A 206 -2.76 15.34 10.69
CA ARG A 206 -1.43 15.03 10.16
C ARG A 206 -1.40 14.94 8.64
N PHE A 207 -2.49 14.49 8.02
CA PHE A 207 -2.62 14.43 6.57
C PHE A 207 -2.91 15.81 5.98
N GLU A 208 -3.70 16.63 6.67
CA GLU A 208 -3.92 18.04 6.31
C GLU A 208 -2.62 18.84 6.38
N GLN A 209 -1.84 18.67 7.45
CA GLN A 209 -0.52 19.31 7.62
C GLN A 209 0.52 18.76 6.65
N ALA A 210 0.43 17.49 6.24
CA ALA A 210 1.35 16.92 5.25
C ALA A 210 1.17 17.52 3.85
N GLN A 211 0.06 18.23 3.57
CA GLN A 211 -0.14 18.96 2.31
C GLN A 211 0.58 20.31 2.27
N GLN A 212 1.04 20.82 3.41
CA GLN A 212 1.98 21.92 3.43
C GLN A 212 3.35 21.33 3.13
N PRO A 213 4.10 21.86 2.14
CA PRO A 213 5.44 21.38 1.89
C PRO A 213 6.24 21.53 3.19
N ARG A 214 6.65 20.40 3.78
CA ARG A 214 7.54 20.38 4.93
C ARG A 214 8.97 20.62 4.46
N TYR A 215 9.20 21.81 3.93
CA TYR A 215 10.55 22.32 3.82
C TYR A 215 10.93 22.75 5.22
N GLU A 216 11.84 22.01 5.83
CA GLU A 216 12.51 22.55 7.02
C GLU A 216 13.54 23.58 6.56
N GLU A 217 13.79 24.57 7.41
CA GLU A 217 14.97 25.42 7.28
C GLU A 217 16.21 24.52 7.20
N LEU A 218 17.04 24.74 6.19
CA LEU A 218 18.20 23.90 5.95
C LEU A 218 19.19 24.11 7.08
N ARG A 219 19.61 23.02 7.72
CA ARG A 219 20.68 23.02 8.72
C ARG A 219 21.79 22.14 8.20
N GLY A 220 22.89 22.77 7.79
CA GLY A 220 24.01 22.13 7.14
C GLY A 220 24.45 20.91 7.95
N ASP A 221 24.79 21.09 9.23
CA ASP A 221 25.28 20.03 10.11
C ASP A 221 24.27 18.93 10.44
N ALA A 222 22.97 19.22 10.31
CA ALA A 222 21.91 18.25 10.54
C ALA A 222 21.76 17.26 9.38
N VAL A 223 22.26 17.59 8.18
CA VAL A 223 22.19 16.70 7.02
C VAL A 223 23.13 15.51 7.19
N ASP A 224 22.56 14.31 7.08
CA ASP A 224 23.33 13.06 7.02
C ASP A 224 24.11 12.97 5.72
N LEU A 225 25.42 12.72 5.85
CA LEU A 225 26.34 12.50 4.74
C LEU A 225 27.17 11.23 5.02
N PRO A 226 27.54 10.46 4.00
CA PRO A 226 28.48 9.37 4.17
C PRO A 226 29.88 9.89 4.51
N GLN A 227 30.74 9.02 5.05
CA GLN A 227 32.16 9.32 5.21
C GLN A 227 32.83 9.60 3.85
N LYS A 228 32.45 8.83 2.83
CA LYS A 228 32.85 9.02 1.44
C LYS A 228 31.67 8.69 0.53
N ALA A 229 31.38 9.59 -0.41
CA ALA A 229 30.32 9.44 -1.40
C ALA A 229 30.86 8.87 -2.72
N ALA A 230 29.95 8.52 -3.63
CA ALA A 230 30.26 8.00 -4.96
C ALA A 230 31.23 6.79 -4.96
N THR A 231 31.14 5.95 -3.93
CA THR A 231 32.04 4.80 -3.72
C THR A 231 31.68 3.61 -4.60
N CYS A 232 30.40 3.46 -4.98
CA CYS A 232 29.94 2.41 -5.88
C CYS A 232 29.79 2.97 -7.29
N ASP A 233 30.38 2.31 -8.30
CA ASP A 233 30.08 2.57 -9.70
C ASP A 233 28.87 1.74 -10.14
N PRO A 234 27.69 2.32 -10.36
CA PRO A 234 26.53 1.54 -10.75
C PRO A 234 26.71 0.87 -12.12
N LEU A 235 27.48 1.46 -13.05
CA LEU A 235 27.54 1.00 -14.44
C LEU A 235 27.96 -0.48 -14.57
N VAL A 236 28.84 -0.96 -13.68
CA VAL A 236 29.30 -2.37 -13.68
C VAL A 236 28.20 -3.33 -13.24
N HIS A 237 27.17 -2.82 -12.55
CA HIS A 237 26.05 -3.57 -12.00
C HIS A 237 24.78 -3.52 -12.88
N LEU A 238 24.66 -2.52 -13.77
CA LEU A 238 23.45 -2.34 -14.58
C LEU A 238 23.36 -3.36 -15.73
N PRO A 239 22.15 -3.83 -16.08
CA PRO A 239 21.92 -4.59 -17.30
C PRO A 239 22.21 -3.72 -18.54
N SER A 240 22.58 -4.34 -19.67
CA SER A 240 23.06 -3.63 -20.88
C SER A 240 22.15 -2.47 -21.30
N GLY A 241 20.85 -2.70 -21.44
CA GLY A 241 19.92 -1.65 -21.88
C GLY A 241 19.82 -0.46 -20.92
N LEU A 242 19.88 -0.69 -19.60
CA LEU A 242 19.89 0.41 -18.63
C LEU A 242 21.25 1.09 -18.56
N ARG A 243 22.34 0.32 -18.69
CA ARG A 243 23.71 0.84 -18.77
C ARG A 243 23.86 1.79 -19.95
N GLU A 244 23.51 1.34 -21.15
CA GLU A 244 23.52 2.15 -22.37
C GLU A 244 22.68 3.42 -22.21
N ALA A 245 21.48 3.31 -21.63
CA ALA A 245 20.59 4.44 -21.43
C ALA A 245 21.14 5.50 -20.47
N VAL A 246 21.94 5.12 -19.47
CA VAL A 246 22.51 6.06 -18.50
C VAL A 246 23.97 6.41 -18.76
N SER A 247 24.62 5.78 -19.74
CA SER A 247 26.01 6.08 -20.11
C SER A 247 26.14 7.42 -20.83
N HIS A 248 25.10 7.88 -21.54
CA HIS A 248 25.13 9.13 -22.31
C HIS A 248 23.98 10.08 -21.92
N PRO A 249 24.21 11.39 -21.81
CA PRO A 249 23.13 12.32 -21.52
C PRO A 249 22.04 12.37 -22.58
N ALA A 250 22.38 12.20 -23.87
CA ALA A 250 21.42 12.29 -24.98
C ALA A 250 20.34 11.19 -24.94
N THR A 251 20.60 10.06 -24.29
CA THR A 251 19.61 8.97 -24.13
C THR A 251 18.65 9.21 -22.97
N ILE A 252 18.99 10.11 -22.04
CA ILE A 252 18.09 10.56 -20.97
C ILE A 252 17.39 11.86 -21.37
N PHE A 253 18.14 12.79 -21.96
CA PHE A 253 17.72 14.14 -22.33
C PHE A 253 17.86 14.31 -23.85
N PRO A 254 16.88 13.85 -24.64
CA PRO A 254 16.96 13.89 -26.11
C PRO A 254 16.84 15.30 -26.68
N ASP A 255 16.12 16.19 -25.98
CA ASP A 255 16.03 17.61 -26.34
C ASP A 255 17.16 18.39 -25.66
N GLN A 256 17.96 19.14 -26.43
CA GLN A 256 18.94 20.05 -25.84
C GLN A 256 18.19 21.11 -25.04
N ALA A 257 18.48 21.19 -23.74
CA ALA A 257 17.96 22.23 -22.87
C ALA A 257 18.68 23.56 -23.15
N ASP A 258 18.46 24.14 -24.33
CA ASP A 258 18.86 25.51 -24.60
C ASP A 258 17.97 26.44 -23.76
N GLY A 259 18.59 27.12 -22.79
CA GLY A 259 17.93 28.19 -22.03
C GLY A 259 17.32 27.81 -20.67
N PHE A 260 17.92 26.88 -19.91
CA PHE A 260 17.58 26.81 -18.48
C PHE A 260 18.02 28.11 -17.78
N PRO A 261 17.13 28.79 -17.04
CA PRO A 261 17.52 29.96 -16.26
C PRO A 261 18.63 29.57 -15.28
N SER A 262 19.79 30.23 -15.42
CA SER A 262 20.91 30.11 -14.49
C SER A 262 20.59 30.67 -13.10
N ASP A 263 19.53 31.47 -12.99
CA ASP A 263 19.05 32.09 -11.77
C ASP A 263 17.64 31.61 -11.44
N MET A 264 17.56 30.63 -10.54
CA MET A 264 16.35 30.34 -9.78
C MET A 264 16.66 30.76 -8.34
N GLY A 265 16.43 32.03 -8.01
CA GLY A 265 16.65 32.53 -6.66
C GLY A 265 15.51 32.12 -5.72
N SER A 266 15.86 31.70 -4.50
CA SER A 266 15.04 31.92 -3.30
C SER A 266 15.99 32.26 -2.14
N GLU A 267 16.06 33.52 -1.71
CA GLU A 267 15.24 34.13 -0.64
C GLU A 267 15.60 33.62 0.77
N GLN A 268 16.56 34.34 1.37
CA GLN A 268 16.92 34.55 2.80
C GLN A 268 18.41 34.26 3.10
N ALA A 269 19.08 35.22 3.75
CA ALA A 269 20.53 35.21 3.95
C ALA A 269 21.04 34.14 4.95
N THR A 270 20.17 33.66 5.84
CA THR A 270 20.45 32.59 6.81
C THR A 270 20.48 31.22 6.13
N ASP A 271 19.50 30.93 5.26
CA ASP A 271 19.48 29.72 4.43
C ASP A 271 20.74 29.59 3.55
N ARG A 272 21.27 30.73 3.08
CA ARG A 272 22.50 30.75 2.26
C ARG A 272 23.75 30.30 3.03
N ARG A 273 23.87 30.64 4.32
CA ARG A 273 25.04 30.23 5.13
C ARG A 273 25.01 28.73 5.41
N GLU A 274 23.87 28.22 5.85
CA GLU A 274 23.68 26.78 6.10
C GLU A 274 23.80 25.97 4.81
N TYR A 275 23.31 26.49 3.69
CA TYR A 275 23.53 25.92 2.37
C TYR A 275 25.00 25.84 1.99
N ILE A 276 25.76 26.93 2.15
CA ILE A 276 27.21 26.92 1.87
C ILE A 276 27.94 25.93 2.79
N ALA A 277 27.60 25.90 4.08
CA ALA A 277 28.18 24.95 5.03
C ALA A 277 27.91 23.50 4.60
N LEU A 278 26.69 23.20 4.15
CA LEU A 278 26.35 21.90 3.58
C LEU A 278 27.17 21.59 2.33
N VAL A 279 27.22 22.51 1.35
CA VAL A 279 27.98 22.33 0.11
C VAL A 279 29.44 22.03 0.40
N VAL A 280 30.07 22.75 1.34
CA VAL A 280 31.45 22.48 1.77
C VAL A 280 31.61 21.06 2.29
N ARG A 281 30.70 20.59 3.17
CA ARG A 281 30.73 19.21 3.69
C ARG A 281 30.50 18.17 2.59
N GLU A 282 29.63 18.46 1.63
CA GLU A 282 29.34 17.57 0.50
C GLU A 282 30.49 17.51 -0.52
N LEU A 283 31.23 18.60 -0.71
CA LEU A 283 32.47 18.61 -1.49
C LEU A 283 33.57 17.79 -0.77
N GLN A 284 33.70 17.95 0.54
CA GLN A 284 34.68 17.21 1.35
C GLN A 284 34.49 15.70 1.29
N CYS A 285 33.24 15.21 1.34
CA CYS A 285 32.97 13.77 1.22
C CYS A 285 32.90 13.27 -0.24
N GLY A 286 33.03 14.16 -1.23
CA GLY A 286 33.01 13.83 -2.66
C GLY A 286 31.61 13.62 -3.25
N LYS A 287 30.55 14.03 -2.53
CA LYS A 287 29.16 13.95 -3.01
C LYS A 287 28.88 14.98 -4.11
N LEU A 288 29.53 16.14 -4.00
CA LEU A 288 29.52 17.17 -5.02
C LEU A 288 30.91 17.32 -5.66
N ARG A 289 30.92 17.81 -6.90
CA ARG A 289 32.09 18.36 -7.61
C ARG A 289 31.74 19.76 -8.09
N LEU A 290 32.73 20.50 -8.59
CA LEU A 290 32.52 21.83 -9.14
C LEU A 290 32.70 21.82 -10.66
N ARG A 291 31.92 22.65 -11.35
CA ARG A 291 32.04 22.87 -12.80
C ARG A 291 31.78 24.31 -13.19
N ARG A 292 32.42 24.78 -14.26
CA ARG A 292 32.14 26.08 -14.87
C ARG A 292 30.90 26.03 -15.75
N HIS A 293 30.66 24.89 -16.40
CA HIS A 293 29.56 24.73 -17.33
C HIS A 293 28.60 23.62 -16.89
N VAL A 294 27.33 23.99 -16.75
CA VAL A 294 26.22 23.08 -16.40
C VAL A 294 25.06 23.27 -17.38
N ARG A 295 24.32 22.20 -17.63
CA ARG A 295 23.14 22.15 -18.50
C ARG A 295 21.83 22.15 -17.72
N GLY A 296 21.86 21.64 -16.49
CA GLY A 296 20.69 21.57 -15.60
C GLY A 296 21.01 22.03 -14.20
N ILE A 297 20.10 22.83 -13.62
CA ILE A 297 20.17 23.30 -12.24
C ILE A 297 18.81 23.05 -11.57
N ALA A 298 18.81 22.58 -10.33
CA ALA A 298 17.61 22.54 -9.50
C ALA A 298 17.88 23.00 -8.07
N PRO A 299 16.87 23.58 -7.40
CA PRO A 299 17.00 23.98 -6.01
C PRO A 299 17.05 22.76 -5.09
N VAL A 300 17.56 22.97 -3.87
CA VAL A 300 17.61 21.95 -2.81
C VAL A 300 16.71 22.34 -1.66
N PHE A 301 16.20 21.36 -0.93
CA PHE A 301 15.47 21.58 0.31
C PHE A 301 15.76 20.45 1.31
N ALA A 302 15.54 20.72 2.60
CA ALA A 302 15.68 19.72 3.65
C ALA A 302 14.35 19.03 3.94
N ALA A 303 14.39 17.71 4.05
CA ALA A 303 13.32 16.90 4.62
C ALA A 303 13.72 16.41 6.03
N GLN A 304 12.77 16.42 6.95
CA GLN A 304 12.97 15.95 8.32
C GLN A 304 13.30 14.45 8.38
N LYS A 305 14.25 14.09 9.24
CA LYS A 305 14.52 12.72 9.68
C LYS A 305 14.34 12.64 11.20
N ALA A 306 14.38 11.42 11.74
CA ALA A 306 14.36 11.20 13.19
C ALA A 306 15.51 11.94 13.89
N GLU A 307 15.32 12.23 15.19
CA GLU A 307 16.36 12.79 16.07
C GLU A 307 16.93 14.14 15.61
N GLY A 308 16.09 14.95 14.95
CA GLY A 308 16.49 16.29 14.49
C GLY A 308 17.46 16.30 13.31
N ARG A 309 17.77 15.14 12.72
CA ARG A 309 18.57 15.01 11.50
C ARG A 309 17.75 15.40 10.27
N GLN A 310 18.44 15.74 9.18
CA GLN A 310 17.84 16.15 7.92
C GLN A 310 18.36 15.32 6.74
N ARG A 311 17.58 15.29 5.67
CA ARG A 311 17.96 14.74 4.37
C ARG A 311 17.86 15.85 3.32
N LYS A 312 18.97 16.12 2.61
CA LYS A 312 18.95 16.98 1.43
C LYS A 312 18.17 16.30 0.30
N ILE A 313 17.17 16.98 -0.25
CA ILE A 313 16.47 16.60 -1.47
C ILE A 313 16.82 17.61 -2.56
N TRP A 314 17.23 17.10 -3.72
CA TRP A 314 17.45 17.90 -4.91
C TRP A 314 16.15 17.90 -5.72
N ASN A 315 15.53 19.06 -5.93
CA ASN A 315 14.20 19.17 -6.53
C ASN A 315 14.26 18.99 -8.06
N GLY A 316 14.60 17.79 -8.50
CA GLY A 316 14.74 17.41 -9.90
C GLY A 316 13.42 17.29 -10.67
N SER A 317 12.31 17.86 -10.19
CA SER A 317 10.99 17.70 -10.80
C SER A 317 10.94 18.21 -12.25
N ARG A 318 11.46 19.42 -12.50
CA ARG A 318 11.54 20.00 -13.86
C ARG A 318 12.46 19.19 -14.76
N LEU A 319 13.63 18.81 -14.28
CA LEU A 319 14.58 18.00 -15.06
C LEU A 319 14.03 16.60 -15.33
N SER A 320 13.28 16.02 -14.40
CA SER A 320 12.60 14.73 -14.60
C SER A 320 11.47 14.78 -15.64
N GLN A 321 10.88 15.96 -15.90
CA GLN A 321 9.88 16.16 -16.95
C GLN A 321 10.52 16.26 -18.34
N LEU A 322 11.76 16.75 -18.40
CA LEU A 322 12.54 16.85 -19.65
C LEU A 322 13.24 15.54 -19.97
N ALA A 323 13.59 14.77 -18.94
CA ALA A 323 14.12 13.44 -19.12
C ALA A 323 13.06 12.51 -19.73
N LEU A 324 13.50 11.58 -20.56
CA LEU A 324 12.69 10.42 -20.92
C LEU A 324 12.23 9.68 -19.68
N ARG A 325 11.07 9.01 -19.79
CA ARG A 325 10.55 8.21 -18.68
C ARG A 325 11.51 7.03 -18.42
N PRO A 326 12.00 6.84 -17.19
CA PRO A 326 12.84 5.71 -16.84
C PRO A 326 12.10 4.38 -17.00
N PRO A 327 12.81 3.27 -17.21
CA PRO A 327 12.19 1.96 -17.13
C PRO A 327 11.62 1.71 -15.73
N LYS A 328 10.59 0.87 -15.65
CA LYS A 328 10.07 0.41 -14.37
C LYS A 328 11.18 -0.36 -13.63
N PRO A 329 11.43 -0.08 -12.33
CA PRO A 329 12.39 -0.85 -11.54
C PRO A 329 12.07 -2.35 -11.58
N GLU A 330 13.04 -3.16 -11.98
CA GLU A 330 12.89 -4.60 -12.12
C GLU A 330 12.70 -5.27 -10.76
N ARG A 331 11.84 -6.31 -10.71
CA ARG A 331 11.60 -7.15 -9.53
C ARG A 331 11.32 -6.37 -8.23
N LEU A 332 10.70 -5.20 -8.34
CA LEU A 332 10.38 -4.37 -7.19
C LEU A 332 9.36 -5.06 -6.29
N ALA A 333 9.75 -5.33 -5.04
CA ALA A 333 8.88 -5.99 -4.08
C ALA A 333 7.75 -5.07 -3.59
N SER A 334 6.61 -5.68 -3.25
CA SER A 334 5.46 -5.01 -2.65
C SER A 334 4.77 -5.94 -1.66
N PRO A 335 3.92 -5.45 -0.73
CA PRO A 335 3.26 -6.32 0.25
C PRO A 335 2.48 -7.49 -0.34
N SER A 336 2.03 -7.40 -1.60
CA SER A 336 1.34 -8.52 -2.27
C SER A 336 2.21 -9.76 -2.44
N VAL A 337 3.55 -9.66 -2.43
CA VAL A 337 4.43 -10.82 -2.61
C VAL A 337 4.46 -11.74 -1.40
N PHE A 338 4.12 -11.24 -0.20
CA PHE A 338 3.98 -12.10 0.99
C PHE A 338 2.91 -13.17 0.78
N LEU A 339 1.90 -12.90 -0.04
CA LEU A 339 0.80 -13.83 -0.36
C LEU A 339 1.23 -14.99 -1.27
N ASP A 340 2.46 -14.98 -1.75
CA ASP A 340 3.06 -16.08 -2.53
C ASP A 340 4.02 -16.93 -1.71
N MET A 341 4.30 -16.53 -0.46
CA MET A 341 5.02 -17.37 0.48
C MET A 341 4.17 -18.56 0.88
N HIS A 342 4.80 -19.73 0.92
CA HIS A 342 4.18 -20.96 1.43
C HIS A 342 4.91 -21.43 2.68
N ALA A 343 4.31 -21.19 3.84
CA ALA A 343 4.78 -21.71 5.12
C ALA A 343 3.96 -22.93 5.51
N GLN A 344 4.57 -23.92 6.17
CA GLN A 344 3.82 -24.96 6.86
C GLN A 344 3.51 -24.53 8.31
N PRO A 345 2.37 -24.89 8.91
CA PRO A 345 1.98 -24.39 10.24
C PRO A 345 3.00 -24.62 11.37
N THR A 346 3.83 -25.66 11.26
CA THR A 346 4.85 -26.01 12.27
C THR A 346 6.27 -25.60 11.87
N GLU A 347 6.43 -25.02 10.69
CA GLU A 347 7.73 -24.60 10.16
C GLU A 347 8.27 -23.39 10.93
N ALA A 348 9.59 -23.25 10.99
CA ALA A 348 10.20 -22.03 11.47
C ALA A 348 10.67 -21.19 10.27
N LEU A 349 10.22 -19.94 10.22
CA LEU A 349 10.75 -18.94 9.29
C LEU A 349 11.59 -17.94 10.05
N PHE A 350 12.73 -17.58 9.46
CA PHE A 350 13.65 -16.57 9.98
C PHE A 350 13.79 -15.46 8.94
N TYR A 351 13.76 -14.22 9.41
CA TYR A 351 13.79 -13.04 8.58
C TYR A 351 15.06 -12.24 8.85
N SER A 352 15.68 -11.80 7.77
CA SER A 352 16.86 -10.94 7.82
C SER A 352 16.65 -9.72 6.94
N LYS A 353 17.30 -8.61 7.27
CA LYS A 353 17.26 -7.38 6.51
C LYS A 353 18.60 -6.69 6.53
N ARG A 354 18.94 -6.09 5.40
CA ARG A 354 20.06 -5.17 5.20
C ARG A 354 19.57 -3.88 4.55
N ASP A 355 20.10 -2.76 5.02
CA ASP A 355 19.81 -1.40 4.55
C ASP A 355 21.15 -0.76 4.21
N ALA A 356 21.27 -0.13 3.04
CA ALA A 356 22.49 0.56 2.67
C ALA A 356 22.56 1.95 3.33
N GLU A 357 23.73 2.33 3.81
CA GLU A 357 23.94 3.64 4.42
C GLU A 357 23.97 4.74 3.35
N THR A 358 23.04 5.69 3.43
CA THR A 358 22.93 6.83 2.49
C THR A 358 22.98 6.40 1.02
N PHE A 359 22.23 5.35 0.65
CA PHE A 359 22.43 4.61 -0.60
C PHE A 359 22.58 5.46 -1.86
N PHE A 360 21.71 6.46 -2.07
CA PHE A 360 21.82 7.33 -3.25
C PHE A 360 23.12 8.15 -3.29
N ASP A 361 23.68 8.51 -2.14
CA ASP A 361 24.95 9.23 -2.04
C ASP A 361 26.17 8.30 -2.28
N VAL A 362 25.95 6.99 -2.31
CA VAL A 362 26.97 5.98 -2.60
C VAL A 362 27.07 5.69 -4.10
N LEU A 363 25.97 5.82 -4.83
CA LEU A 363 25.89 5.50 -6.26
C LEU A 363 26.47 6.64 -7.12
N ARG A 364 27.63 6.40 -7.74
CA ARG A 364 28.30 7.35 -8.64
C ARG A 364 27.50 7.63 -9.91
N VAL A 365 27.48 8.89 -10.33
CA VAL A 365 26.92 9.32 -11.62
C VAL A 365 28.02 9.39 -12.69
N PRO A 366 27.75 8.91 -13.92
CA PRO A 366 28.65 9.09 -15.07
C PRO A 366 29.04 10.55 -15.30
N LEU A 367 30.32 10.80 -15.60
CA LEU A 367 30.90 12.15 -15.62
C LEU A 367 30.13 13.13 -16.53
N GLU A 368 29.65 12.67 -17.69
CA GLU A 368 28.89 13.49 -18.64
C GLU A 368 27.52 13.92 -18.09
N LEU A 369 26.85 13.04 -17.33
CA LEU A 369 25.54 13.30 -16.73
C LEU A 369 25.60 14.30 -15.59
N GLN A 370 26.72 14.44 -14.90
CA GLN A 370 26.86 15.38 -13.78
C GLN A 370 26.56 16.83 -14.19
N THR A 371 26.80 17.19 -15.45
CA THR A 371 26.47 18.52 -15.99
C THR A 371 24.97 18.87 -15.92
N TRP A 372 24.10 17.85 -15.80
CA TRP A 372 22.65 18.01 -15.68
C TRP A 372 22.16 18.07 -14.23
N PHE A 373 23.01 17.74 -13.27
CA PHE A 373 22.66 17.65 -11.85
C PHE A 373 23.31 18.78 -11.04
N GLY A 374 23.27 20.00 -11.57
CA GLY A 374 23.71 21.20 -10.88
C GLY A 374 22.75 21.65 -9.78
N GLN A 375 23.27 22.39 -8.81
CA GLN A 375 22.52 23.17 -7.83
C GLN A 375 23.01 24.61 -7.79
N GLU A 376 22.31 25.47 -7.05
CA GLU A 376 22.56 26.92 -7.03
C GLU A 376 24.02 27.30 -6.71
N LEU A 377 24.48 28.36 -7.37
CA LEU A 377 25.84 28.91 -7.31
C LEU A 377 26.24 29.25 -5.87
N CYS A 378 27.34 28.65 -5.39
CA CYS A 378 27.99 29.07 -4.15
C CYS A 378 29.08 30.11 -4.47
N SER A 379 29.17 31.18 -3.68
CA SER A 379 30.40 31.98 -3.65
C SER A 379 31.50 31.12 -3.06
N ALA A 380 32.68 31.10 -3.70
CA ALA A 380 33.87 30.47 -3.14
C ALA A 380 34.08 30.97 -1.71
N GLY A 381 33.88 30.09 -0.72
CA GLY A 381 33.98 30.43 0.71
C GLY A 381 35.43 30.65 1.14
N LYS A 382 35.82 30.15 2.31
CA LYS A 382 37.20 30.25 2.85
C LYS A 382 38.25 29.38 2.11
N TRP A 383 37.94 28.87 0.93
CA TRP A 383 38.79 27.93 0.21
C TRP A 383 39.81 28.70 -0.63
N THR A 384 41.05 28.24 -0.64
CA THR A 384 42.08 28.77 -1.54
C THR A 384 41.79 28.38 -2.98
N LEU A 385 42.29 29.15 -3.95
CA LEU A 385 42.16 28.82 -5.38
C LEU A 385 42.76 27.45 -5.72
N LEU A 386 43.82 27.04 -5.01
CA LEU A 386 44.44 25.72 -5.18
C LEU A 386 43.50 24.59 -4.73
N GLU A 387 42.88 24.72 -3.56
CA GLU A 387 41.92 23.73 -3.05
C GLU A 387 40.70 23.64 -3.97
N LEU A 388 40.16 24.77 -4.43
CA LEU A 388 39.07 24.81 -5.39
C LEU A 388 39.44 24.16 -6.72
N SER A 389 40.67 24.37 -7.21
CA SER A 389 41.12 23.80 -8.48
C SER A 389 41.10 22.27 -8.47
N SER A 390 41.40 21.64 -7.34
CA SER A 390 41.32 20.17 -7.20
C SER A 390 39.88 19.61 -7.25
N LEU A 391 38.88 20.49 -7.07
CA LEU A 391 37.48 20.12 -7.05
C LEU A 391 36.73 20.41 -8.35
N VAL A 392 37.33 21.15 -9.29
CA VAL A 392 36.71 21.51 -10.57
C VAL A 392 37.09 20.51 -11.65
N ASP A 393 36.10 19.84 -12.23
CA ASP A 393 36.33 18.77 -13.21
C ASP A 393 36.59 19.27 -14.64
N ASP A 394 36.21 20.52 -14.97
CA ASP A 394 36.23 21.06 -16.34
C ASP A 394 37.26 22.19 -16.54
N LEU A 395 38.43 22.11 -15.88
CA LEU A 395 39.47 23.15 -15.95
C LEU A 395 40.31 23.17 -17.23
N SER A 396 40.41 22.08 -18.00
CA SER A 396 41.06 22.00 -19.34
C SER A 396 42.26 22.94 -19.60
N GLY A 397 43.21 23.05 -18.66
CA GLY A 397 44.43 23.87 -18.81
C GLY A 397 44.28 25.37 -18.52
N SER A 398 43.09 25.82 -18.11
CA SER A 398 42.82 27.19 -17.68
C SER A 398 42.91 27.35 -16.15
N VAL A 399 43.39 28.52 -15.71
CA VAL A 399 43.57 28.83 -14.28
C VAL A 399 42.28 29.40 -13.70
N LEU A 400 41.94 28.97 -12.49
CA LEU A 400 40.85 29.54 -11.70
C LEU A 400 41.20 30.97 -11.26
N THR A 401 40.29 31.90 -11.54
CA THR A 401 40.38 33.29 -11.09
C THR A 401 39.32 33.56 -10.02
N GLY A 402 39.48 34.63 -9.24
CA GLY A 402 38.51 35.01 -8.21
C GLY A 402 37.09 35.26 -8.75
N ASP A 403 36.96 35.60 -10.03
CA ASP A 403 35.68 35.89 -10.70
C ASP A 403 35.07 34.67 -11.41
N SER A 404 35.73 33.51 -11.37
CA SER A 404 35.25 32.30 -12.02
C SER A 404 33.96 31.79 -11.37
N ARG A 405 32.90 31.68 -12.16
CA ARG A 405 31.61 31.12 -11.72
C ARG A 405 31.71 29.59 -11.64
N LEU A 406 31.37 29.02 -10.48
CA LEU A 406 31.45 27.59 -10.21
C LEU A 406 30.12 27.04 -9.68
N HIS A 407 29.61 26.02 -10.36
CA HIS A 407 28.39 25.34 -9.98
C HIS A 407 28.72 24.04 -9.26
N PRO A 408 28.18 23.81 -8.04
CA PRO A 408 28.19 22.49 -7.44
C PRO A 408 27.31 21.55 -8.26
N VAL A 409 27.86 20.41 -8.64
CA VAL A 409 27.18 19.34 -9.38
C VAL A 409 27.25 18.04 -8.59
N HIS A 410 26.17 17.26 -8.66
CA HIS A 410 26.14 15.96 -8.01
C HIS A 410 27.06 14.96 -8.73
N ALA A 411 28.00 14.38 -7.98
CA ALA A 411 28.80 13.22 -8.41
C ALA A 411 28.08 11.88 -8.16
N VAL A 412 26.90 11.95 -7.54
CA VAL A 412 26.09 10.82 -7.09
C VAL A 412 24.67 10.92 -7.64
N TRP A 413 23.93 9.83 -7.70
CA TRP A 413 22.56 9.85 -8.23
C TRP A 413 21.65 10.67 -7.30
N PRO A 414 21.14 11.84 -7.73
CA PRO A 414 20.47 12.74 -6.82
C PRO A 414 19.11 12.19 -6.37
N MET A 415 18.82 12.33 -5.07
CA MET A 415 17.49 12.11 -4.52
C MET A 415 16.55 13.19 -5.05
N GLY A 416 15.60 12.77 -5.90
CA GLY A 416 14.61 13.65 -6.54
C GLY A 416 14.65 13.66 -8.08
N PHE A 417 15.54 12.87 -8.68
CA PHE A 417 15.52 12.60 -10.13
C PHE A 417 14.79 11.28 -10.45
N SER A 418 14.04 11.26 -11.55
CA SER A 418 13.17 10.13 -11.93
C SER A 418 13.93 8.81 -12.16
N TRP A 419 15.16 8.85 -12.68
CA TRP A 419 15.94 7.66 -13.01
C TRP A 419 16.67 7.04 -11.81
N SER A 420 16.88 7.78 -10.72
CA SER A 420 17.71 7.33 -9.59
C SER A 420 17.21 6.00 -9.00
N CYS A 421 15.90 5.79 -8.89
CA CYS A 421 15.34 4.54 -8.35
C CYS A 421 15.56 3.32 -9.24
N ALA A 422 15.57 3.49 -10.57
CA ALA A 422 15.81 2.38 -11.49
C ALA A 422 17.27 1.90 -11.39
N VAL A 423 18.20 2.85 -11.34
CA VAL A 423 19.63 2.57 -11.11
C VAL A 423 19.84 1.89 -9.77
N ALA A 424 19.30 2.46 -8.69
CA ALA A 424 19.40 1.92 -7.34
C ALA A 424 18.87 0.48 -7.25
N GLN A 425 17.68 0.21 -7.80
CA GLN A 425 17.09 -1.13 -7.81
C GLN A 425 17.97 -2.14 -8.56
N SER A 426 18.43 -1.79 -9.77
CA SER A 426 19.28 -2.68 -10.57
C SER A 426 20.64 -2.94 -9.93
N THR A 427 21.24 -1.94 -9.27
CA THR A 427 22.47 -2.12 -8.50
C THR A 427 22.26 -3.13 -7.37
N THR A 428 21.21 -2.99 -6.56
CA THR A 428 20.93 -3.94 -5.48
C THR A 428 20.68 -5.36 -5.99
N LEU A 429 19.95 -5.52 -7.10
CA LEU A 429 19.74 -6.84 -7.72
C LEU A 429 21.04 -7.49 -8.20
N SER A 430 21.98 -6.70 -8.73
CA SER A 430 23.31 -7.19 -9.10
C SER A 430 24.10 -7.66 -7.88
N VAL A 431 24.03 -6.93 -6.76
CA VAL A 431 24.68 -7.33 -5.50
C VAL A 431 24.07 -8.62 -4.94
N VAL A 432 22.73 -8.76 -5.01
CA VAL A 432 22.03 -10.01 -4.65
C VAL A 432 22.54 -11.17 -5.51
N ALA A 433 22.69 -10.98 -6.82
CA ALA A 433 23.23 -12.00 -7.71
C ALA A 433 24.70 -12.34 -7.39
N ALA A 434 25.53 -11.35 -7.08
CA ALA A 434 26.92 -11.54 -6.69
C ALA A 434 27.07 -12.32 -5.36
N ALA A 435 26.07 -12.25 -4.48
CA ALA A 435 25.99 -13.07 -3.27
C ALA A 435 25.61 -14.54 -3.54
N GLY A 436 25.39 -14.92 -4.82
CA GLY A 436 25.00 -16.27 -5.23
C GLY A 436 23.49 -16.53 -5.15
N ILE A 437 22.67 -15.50 -4.97
CA ILE A 437 21.21 -15.65 -4.93
C ILE A 437 20.66 -15.50 -6.35
N SER A 438 20.04 -16.57 -6.86
CA SER A 438 19.39 -16.55 -8.16
C SER A 438 18.29 -15.49 -8.22
N GLN A 439 18.19 -14.77 -9.35
CA GLN A 439 17.10 -13.82 -9.57
C GLN A 439 15.71 -14.48 -9.48
N GLU A 440 15.61 -15.79 -9.72
CA GLU A 440 14.35 -16.55 -9.56
C GLU A 440 13.85 -16.55 -8.12
N GLN A 441 14.76 -16.45 -7.13
CA GLN A 441 14.42 -16.36 -5.70
C GLN A 441 13.96 -14.96 -5.27
N VAL A 442 14.10 -13.96 -6.14
CA VAL A 442 13.65 -12.60 -5.86
C VAL A 442 12.16 -12.46 -6.17
N LEU A 443 11.37 -12.38 -5.10
CA LEU A 443 9.92 -12.25 -5.15
C LEU A 443 9.48 -10.88 -5.67
N SER A 444 8.61 -10.91 -6.68
CA SER A 444 7.98 -9.72 -7.23
C SER A 444 6.63 -10.06 -7.86
N MET A 445 5.83 -9.03 -8.15
CA MET A 445 4.57 -9.23 -8.86
C MET A 445 4.80 -9.50 -10.36
N ASP A 446 5.97 -9.15 -10.88
CA ASP A 446 6.28 -9.19 -12.32
C ASP A 446 6.79 -10.56 -12.80
N TYR A 447 7.21 -11.46 -11.88
CA TYR A 447 7.76 -12.79 -12.22
C TYR A 447 7.15 -13.91 -11.38
N PRO A 448 7.01 -15.15 -11.91
CA PRO A 448 6.39 -16.25 -11.17
C PRO A 448 7.07 -16.44 -9.82
N PRO A 449 6.31 -16.69 -8.73
CA PRO A 449 6.94 -17.10 -7.48
C PRO A 449 7.84 -18.32 -7.71
N PRO A 450 8.98 -18.46 -7.03
CA PRO A 450 9.86 -19.61 -7.24
C PRO A 450 9.18 -20.92 -6.80
N ASP A 451 9.59 -22.02 -7.43
CA ASP A 451 9.17 -23.38 -7.07
C ASP A 451 9.84 -23.80 -5.75
N ASP A 452 11.16 -23.69 -5.70
CA ASP A 452 11.94 -23.83 -4.48
C ASP A 452 11.85 -22.52 -3.70
N GLN A 453 11.22 -22.56 -2.53
CA GLN A 453 11.16 -21.40 -1.63
C GLN A 453 12.15 -21.49 -0.47
N THR A 454 13.10 -22.45 -0.44
CA THR A 454 13.99 -22.68 0.72
C THR A 454 14.61 -21.40 1.27
N GLU A 455 15.01 -20.49 0.38
CA GLU A 455 15.32 -19.10 0.70
C GLU A 455 14.63 -18.17 -0.30
N LEU A 456 14.11 -17.04 0.19
CA LEU A 456 13.48 -16.03 -0.64
C LEU A 456 14.14 -14.67 -0.42
N CYS A 457 14.16 -13.85 -1.46
CA CYS A 457 14.68 -12.49 -1.41
C CYS A 457 13.60 -11.49 -1.85
N LEU A 458 13.52 -10.35 -1.16
CA LEU A 458 12.66 -9.22 -1.51
C LEU A 458 13.54 -7.98 -1.61
N VAL A 459 13.45 -7.26 -2.72
CA VAL A 459 14.26 -6.07 -2.97
C VAL A 459 13.36 -4.87 -3.24
N ALA A 460 13.54 -3.82 -2.44
CA ALA A 460 12.94 -2.50 -2.66
C ALA A 460 14.01 -1.43 -2.50
N THR A 461 14.59 -1.02 -3.63
CA THR A 461 15.74 -0.12 -3.71
C THR A 461 16.92 -0.62 -2.87
N ASP A 462 17.17 0.02 -1.74
CA ASP A 462 18.19 -0.27 -0.74
C ASP A 462 17.75 -1.30 0.33
N ASP A 463 16.45 -1.54 0.47
CA ASP A 463 15.90 -2.48 1.45
C ASP A 463 15.92 -3.90 0.87
N THR A 464 16.82 -4.73 1.37
CA THR A 464 16.92 -6.15 1.01
C THR A 464 16.49 -7.01 2.18
N VAL A 465 15.44 -7.81 1.96
CA VAL A 465 14.87 -8.70 2.97
C VAL A 465 14.99 -10.13 2.52
N PHE A 466 15.48 -10.99 3.42
CA PHE A 466 15.62 -12.42 3.18
C PHE A 466 14.66 -13.19 4.08
N VAL A 467 14.13 -14.29 3.55
CA VAL A 467 13.35 -15.27 4.31
C VAL A 467 14.09 -16.60 4.23
N HIS A 468 14.41 -17.16 5.39
CA HIS A 468 15.16 -18.41 5.51
C HIS A 468 14.33 -19.44 6.26
N ARG A 469 14.43 -20.71 5.85
CA ARG A 469 13.91 -21.86 6.59
C ARG A 469 14.96 -22.54 7.47
N ASP A 470 16.23 -22.29 7.15
CA ASP A 470 17.37 -22.84 7.86
C ASP A 470 18.29 -21.69 8.32
N LYS A 471 18.72 -21.73 9.58
CA LYS A 471 19.53 -20.66 10.17
C LYS A 471 20.96 -20.66 9.67
N GLU A 472 21.56 -21.84 9.48
CA GLU A 472 22.96 -21.96 9.07
C GLU A 472 23.14 -21.48 7.63
N ARG A 473 22.27 -21.96 6.74
CA ARG A 473 22.17 -21.49 5.37
C ARG A 473 21.86 -19.99 5.33
N GLY A 474 20.93 -19.52 6.16
CA GLY A 474 20.62 -18.10 6.24
C GLY A 474 21.81 -17.24 6.68
N GLN A 475 22.60 -17.69 7.65
CA GLN A 475 23.84 -17.01 8.04
C GLN A 475 24.85 -16.98 6.89
N CYS A 476 25.05 -18.11 6.20
CA CYS A 476 25.93 -18.16 5.02
C CYS A 476 25.50 -17.20 3.91
N THR A 477 24.19 -17.09 3.64
CA THR A 477 23.63 -16.14 2.68
C THR A 477 23.90 -14.70 3.11
N LEU A 478 23.75 -14.37 4.39
CA LEU A 478 24.05 -13.04 4.92
C LEU A 478 25.53 -12.70 4.81
N ASP A 479 26.44 -13.62 5.15
CA ASP A 479 27.88 -13.40 5.05
C ASP A 479 28.30 -13.12 3.60
N LYS A 480 27.76 -13.89 2.65
CA LYS A 480 27.98 -13.67 1.20
C LYS A 480 27.42 -12.34 0.74
N PHE A 481 26.23 -11.95 1.19
CA PHE A 481 25.61 -10.69 0.80
C PHE A 481 26.32 -9.47 1.40
N ASP A 482 26.74 -9.57 2.66
CA ASP A 482 27.53 -8.55 3.33
C ASP A 482 28.90 -8.38 2.64
N ALA A 483 29.54 -9.48 2.22
CA ALA A 483 30.75 -9.46 1.40
C ALA A 483 30.52 -8.86 0.00
N ALA A 484 29.39 -9.17 -0.65
CA ALA A 484 29.04 -8.62 -1.95
C ALA A 484 28.78 -7.10 -1.88
N MET A 485 28.11 -6.61 -0.84
CA MET A 485 27.96 -5.17 -0.60
C MET A 485 29.32 -4.49 -0.38
N ALA A 486 30.20 -5.09 0.42
CA ALA A 486 31.54 -4.58 0.63
C ALA A 486 32.36 -4.53 -0.67
N ALA A 487 32.32 -5.59 -1.48
CA ALA A 487 32.98 -5.65 -2.79
C ALA A 487 32.45 -4.60 -3.78
N ALA A 488 31.14 -4.33 -3.75
CA ALA A 488 30.50 -3.26 -4.52
C ALA A 488 30.75 -1.86 -3.92
N SER A 489 31.51 -1.75 -2.83
CA SER A 489 31.77 -0.50 -2.11
C SER A 489 30.49 0.21 -1.63
N ILE A 490 29.51 -0.59 -1.20
CA ILE A 490 28.23 -0.13 -0.63
C ILE A 490 28.28 -0.34 0.90
N PRO A 491 28.39 0.74 1.71
CA PRO A 491 28.40 0.63 3.16
C PRO A 491 27.05 0.18 3.70
N ARG A 492 27.07 -0.71 4.69
CA ARG A 492 25.86 -1.21 5.37
C ARG A 492 25.48 -0.27 6.50
N LYS A 493 24.18 -0.05 6.69
CA LYS A 493 23.66 0.62 7.87
C LYS A 493 23.47 -0.39 9.01
N VAL A 494 24.58 -0.75 9.66
CA VAL A 494 24.65 -1.80 10.71
C VAL A 494 23.61 -1.61 11.81
N SER A 495 23.30 -0.37 12.21
CA SER A 495 22.28 -0.07 13.22
C SER A 495 20.85 -0.49 12.86
N LYS A 496 20.58 -0.78 11.58
CA LYS A 496 19.28 -1.28 11.09
C LYS A 496 19.31 -2.75 10.67
N ASP A 497 20.46 -3.41 10.75
CA ASP A 497 20.56 -4.81 10.36
C ASP A 497 19.71 -5.68 11.27
N ILE A 498 18.98 -6.61 10.66
CA ILE A 498 18.23 -7.64 11.37
C ILE A 498 18.72 -8.97 10.80
N SER A 499 19.08 -9.91 11.66
CA SER A 499 19.60 -11.21 11.23
C SER A 499 18.80 -12.33 11.89
N LEU A 500 18.23 -13.21 11.07
CA LEU A 500 17.57 -14.45 11.50
C LEU A 500 16.51 -14.28 12.61
N SER A 501 15.77 -13.18 12.58
CA SER A 501 14.72 -12.86 13.55
C SER A 501 13.42 -13.60 13.23
N GLU A 502 12.63 -13.93 14.24
CA GLU A 502 11.29 -14.49 14.04
C GLU A 502 10.23 -13.44 13.66
N THR A 503 10.57 -12.15 13.79
CA THR A 503 9.69 -11.03 13.43
C THR A 503 10.47 -9.93 12.72
N ILE A 504 9.86 -9.32 11.71
CA ILE A 504 10.47 -8.21 10.98
C ILE A 504 9.43 -7.17 10.55
N THR A 505 9.88 -5.91 10.40
CA THR A 505 9.13 -4.89 9.67
C THR A 505 9.75 -4.68 8.29
N ALA A 506 8.99 -5.01 7.24
CA ALA A 506 9.41 -4.93 5.85
C ALA A 506 8.28 -4.41 4.98
N LEU A 507 8.59 -3.55 4.00
CA LEU A 507 7.61 -3.00 3.04
C LEU A 507 6.36 -2.38 3.71
N GLY A 508 6.51 -1.82 4.91
CA GLY A 508 5.39 -1.25 5.68
C GLY A 508 4.45 -2.26 6.33
N CYS A 509 4.86 -3.52 6.42
CA CYS A 509 4.16 -4.62 7.07
C CYS A 509 5.02 -5.21 8.19
N GLU A 510 4.36 -5.78 9.19
CA GLU A 510 4.96 -6.67 10.18
C GLU A 510 4.75 -8.11 9.72
N ILE A 511 5.81 -8.89 9.76
CA ILE A 511 5.80 -10.31 9.42
C ILE A 511 6.26 -11.08 10.65
N THR A 512 5.48 -12.07 11.08
CA THR A 512 5.80 -12.92 12.22
C THR A 512 5.89 -14.38 11.81
N SER A 513 6.83 -15.10 12.40
CA SER A 513 7.00 -16.54 12.22
C SER A 513 5.95 -17.32 13.00
N ARG A 514 5.59 -16.86 14.20
CA ARG A 514 4.60 -17.55 15.06
C ARG A 514 3.56 -16.59 15.63
N PRO A 515 2.28 -16.73 15.25
CA PRO A 515 1.80 -17.47 14.07
C PRO A 515 2.39 -16.88 12.77
N HIS A 516 2.41 -17.67 11.69
CA HIS A 516 2.86 -17.20 10.37
C HIS A 516 1.91 -16.14 9.81
N MET A 517 2.27 -14.86 9.93
CA MET A 517 1.37 -13.75 9.62
C MET A 517 2.10 -12.65 8.87
N ALA A 518 1.43 -12.05 7.90
CA ALA A 518 1.77 -10.73 7.35
C ALA A 518 0.64 -9.75 7.66
N GLU A 519 1.00 -8.59 8.22
CA GLU A 519 0.04 -7.62 8.72
C GLU A 519 0.49 -6.17 8.48
N PRO A 520 -0.41 -5.20 8.43
CA PRO A 520 -0.03 -3.78 8.44
C PRO A 520 0.87 -3.46 9.65
N ALA A 521 1.93 -2.67 9.46
CA ALA A 521 2.77 -2.21 10.57
C ALA A 521 1.92 -1.42 11.59
N VAL A 522 2.04 -1.75 12.88
CA VAL A 522 1.09 -1.34 13.91
C VAL A 522 1.04 0.18 14.08
N ALA A 523 2.18 0.88 13.99
CA ALA A 523 2.23 2.34 14.11
C ALA A 523 1.43 3.04 12.99
N LYS A 524 1.53 2.53 11.77
CA LYS A 524 0.79 3.05 10.62
C LYS A 524 -0.69 2.63 10.67
N LEU A 525 -0.98 1.43 11.18
CA LEU A 525 -2.35 0.96 11.39
C LEU A 525 -3.09 1.78 12.45
N PHE A 526 -2.43 2.07 13.58
CA PHE A 526 -2.93 2.96 14.63
C PHE A 526 -3.26 4.34 14.07
N THR A 527 -2.32 4.89 13.29
CA THR A 527 -2.51 6.14 12.56
C THR A 527 -3.73 6.11 11.66
N CYS A 528 -3.87 5.04 10.89
CA CYS A 528 -4.94 4.85 9.93
C CYS A 528 -6.30 4.75 10.61
N ALA A 529 -6.43 3.90 11.63
CA ALA A 529 -7.67 3.70 12.38
C ALA A 529 -8.16 4.99 13.04
N GLY A 530 -7.27 5.71 13.71
CA GLY A 530 -7.63 6.98 14.36
C GLY A 530 -7.99 8.08 13.35
N SER A 531 -7.26 8.18 12.23
CA SER A 531 -7.54 9.17 11.19
C SER A 531 -8.86 8.90 10.45
N LEU A 532 -9.24 7.63 10.29
CA LEU A 532 -10.55 7.25 9.74
C LEU A 532 -11.70 7.71 10.65
N LEU A 533 -11.61 7.47 11.96
CA LEU A 533 -12.63 7.95 12.90
C LEU A 533 -12.70 9.48 12.93
N ASP A 534 -11.54 10.15 12.97
CA ASP A 534 -11.45 11.61 13.02
C ASP A 534 -12.09 12.27 11.79
N VAL A 535 -11.80 11.76 10.59
CA VAL A 535 -12.34 12.34 9.36
C VAL A 535 -13.82 12.03 9.18
N LEU A 536 -14.29 10.85 9.65
CA LEU A 536 -15.70 10.49 9.62
C LEU A 536 -16.54 11.38 10.55
N ASP A 537 -16.03 11.62 11.76
CA ASP A 537 -16.64 12.50 12.77
C ASP A 537 -16.73 13.94 12.29
N LYS A 538 -15.60 14.51 11.83
CA LYS A 538 -15.56 15.87 11.27
C LYS A 538 -16.42 16.02 10.02
N GLY A 539 -16.48 14.99 9.18
CA GLY A 539 -17.22 14.99 7.93
C GLY A 539 -16.69 15.97 6.86
N VAL A 540 -15.48 16.47 7.04
CA VAL A 540 -14.77 17.38 6.11
C VAL A 540 -13.32 16.93 5.94
N ALA A 541 -12.76 17.09 4.75
CA ALA A 541 -11.35 16.81 4.44
C ALA A 541 -10.91 17.60 3.21
N SER A 542 -9.63 17.97 3.10
CA SER A 542 -9.09 18.38 1.80
C SER A 542 -8.92 17.17 0.87
N PRO A 543 -9.14 17.32 -0.45
CA PRO A 543 -8.93 16.22 -1.40
C PRO A 543 -7.55 15.58 -1.29
N ALA A 544 -6.51 16.38 -1.10
CA ALA A 544 -5.15 15.89 -1.02
C ALA A 544 -4.83 15.18 0.31
N ALA A 545 -5.35 15.68 1.44
CA ALA A 545 -5.22 14.97 2.72
C ALA A 545 -5.94 13.61 2.69
N LEU A 546 -7.16 13.56 2.13
CA LEU A 546 -7.87 12.30 1.98
C LEU A 546 -7.14 11.35 1.03
N ASN A 547 -6.53 11.87 -0.04
CA ASN A 547 -5.70 11.08 -0.95
C ASN A 547 -4.47 10.48 -0.23
N GLY A 548 -3.85 11.22 0.69
CA GLY A 548 -2.77 10.71 1.54
C GLY A 548 -3.20 9.54 2.44
N LEU A 549 -4.35 9.66 3.11
CA LEU A 549 -4.93 8.56 3.91
C LEU A 549 -5.32 7.37 3.02
N LEU A 550 -5.91 7.64 1.86
CA LEU A 550 -6.29 6.62 0.89
C LEU A 550 -5.07 5.85 0.39
N GLY A 551 -3.95 6.52 0.10
CA GLY A 551 -2.70 5.87 -0.29
C GLY A 551 -2.18 4.89 0.77
N LEU A 552 -2.25 5.27 2.05
CA LEU A 552 -1.90 4.38 3.16
C LEU A 552 -2.83 3.16 3.24
N LEU A 553 -4.15 3.37 3.12
CA LEU A 553 -5.14 2.30 3.12
C LEU A 553 -4.93 1.32 1.97
N GLN A 554 -4.71 1.84 0.77
CA GLN A 554 -4.47 1.03 -0.42
C GLN A 554 -3.19 0.22 -0.32
N TRP A 555 -2.15 0.77 0.33
CA TRP A 555 -0.94 0.01 0.64
C TRP A 555 -1.23 -1.23 1.49
N PHE A 556 -2.08 -1.10 2.52
CA PHE A 556 -2.51 -2.25 3.33
C PHE A 556 -3.43 -3.21 2.57
N CYS A 557 -4.28 -2.69 1.68
CA CYS A 557 -5.13 -3.52 0.81
C CYS A 557 -4.31 -4.42 -0.12
N LEU A 558 -3.00 -4.22 -0.30
CA LEU A 558 -2.16 -5.15 -1.06
C LEU A 558 -2.00 -6.51 -0.37
N LEU A 559 -2.17 -6.59 0.95
CA LEU A 559 -2.28 -7.85 1.69
C LEU A 559 -3.64 -8.53 1.45
N GLN A 560 -4.69 -7.74 1.30
CA GLN A 560 -6.07 -8.22 1.15
C GLN A 560 -6.79 -7.44 0.05
N ARG A 561 -6.45 -7.76 -1.20
CA ARG A 561 -6.97 -7.07 -2.39
C ARG A 561 -8.49 -6.98 -2.47
N PRO A 562 -9.29 -7.98 -2.01
CA PRO A 562 -10.74 -7.85 -1.95
C PRO A 562 -11.26 -6.55 -1.30
N VAL A 563 -10.52 -5.97 -0.35
CA VAL A 563 -10.91 -4.71 0.32
C VAL A 563 -10.97 -3.53 -0.66
N PHE A 564 -10.21 -3.55 -1.76
CA PHE A 564 -10.27 -2.52 -2.80
C PHE A 564 -11.68 -2.33 -3.40
N ALA A 565 -12.56 -3.34 -3.31
CA ALA A 565 -13.92 -3.28 -3.87
C ALA A 565 -14.81 -2.28 -3.13
N THR A 566 -14.38 -1.85 -1.94
CA THR A 566 -15.00 -0.78 -1.16
C THR A 566 -14.93 0.55 -1.91
N PHE A 567 -13.77 0.89 -2.48
CA PHE A 567 -13.48 2.23 -2.98
C PHE A 567 -14.04 2.49 -4.38
N ASP A 568 -14.80 3.57 -4.53
CA ASP A 568 -15.31 4.05 -5.81
C ASP A 568 -15.41 5.58 -5.80
N GLN A 569 -16.29 6.12 -4.97
CA GLN A 569 -16.59 7.55 -4.87
C GLN A 569 -15.46 8.33 -4.17
N VAL A 570 -14.70 7.67 -3.29
CA VAL A 570 -13.53 8.30 -2.65
C VAL A 570 -12.48 8.75 -3.68
N TYR A 571 -12.35 8.04 -4.81
CA TYR A 571 -11.41 8.43 -5.88
C TYR A 571 -11.86 9.71 -6.58
N GLU A 572 -13.16 9.89 -6.77
CA GLU A 572 -13.71 11.11 -7.34
C GLU A 572 -13.47 12.29 -6.39
N PHE A 573 -13.69 12.10 -5.09
CA PHE A 573 -13.39 13.12 -4.08
C PHE A 573 -11.91 13.51 -4.09
N ALA A 574 -11.00 12.54 -4.12
CA ALA A 574 -9.55 12.78 -4.13
C ALA A 574 -9.07 13.60 -5.35
N ARG A 575 -9.82 13.59 -6.46
CA ARG A 575 -9.51 14.37 -7.67
C ARG A 575 -10.08 15.79 -7.66
N ARG A 576 -10.90 16.16 -6.68
CA ARG A 576 -11.54 17.48 -6.63
C ARG A 576 -10.51 18.60 -6.46
N THR A 577 -10.87 19.78 -6.95
CA THR A 577 -10.10 21.01 -6.77
C THR A 577 -10.90 22.03 -5.94
N PRO A 578 -10.25 22.95 -5.22
CA PRO A 578 -8.81 22.98 -4.92
C PRO A 578 -8.39 21.84 -3.97
N GLN A 579 -7.17 21.33 -4.17
CA GLN A 579 -6.64 20.12 -3.51
C GLN A 579 -6.34 20.30 -2.01
N SER A 580 -5.99 21.52 -1.59
CA SER A 580 -5.58 21.85 -0.22
C SER A 580 -6.71 22.39 0.68
N LYS A 581 -7.88 22.70 0.12
CA LYS A 581 -8.99 23.29 0.89
C LYS A 581 -9.90 22.17 1.43
N PRO A 582 -10.22 22.16 2.73
CA PRO A 582 -11.21 21.23 3.27
C PRO A 582 -12.59 21.38 2.61
N GLN A 583 -13.18 20.26 2.23
CA GLN A 583 -14.51 20.16 1.61
C GLN A 583 -15.37 19.15 2.38
N LYS A 584 -16.69 19.32 2.34
CA LYS A 584 -17.64 18.38 2.95
C LYS A 584 -17.57 17.02 2.26
N LEU A 585 -17.46 15.96 3.07
CA LEU A 585 -17.48 14.60 2.58
C LEU A 585 -18.89 14.20 2.11
N PRO A 586 -19.06 13.74 0.86
CA PRO A 586 -20.30 13.13 0.39
C PRO A 586 -20.67 11.91 1.22
N ALA A 587 -21.97 11.63 1.38
CA ALA A 587 -22.46 10.48 2.15
C ALA A 587 -21.86 9.14 1.67
N LYS A 588 -21.76 8.93 0.35
CA LYS A 588 -21.14 7.72 -0.23
C LYS A 588 -19.65 7.59 0.14
N VAL A 589 -18.90 8.69 0.18
CA VAL A 589 -17.49 8.68 0.60
C VAL A 589 -17.40 8.32 2.09
N LYS A 590 -18.26 8.88 2.94
CA LYS A 590 -18.33 8.49 4.35
C LYS A 590 -18.63 7.00 4.51
N GLN A 591 -19.58 6.45 3.73
CA GLN A 591 -19.89 5.02 3.75
C GLN A 591 -18.68 4.15 3.36
N GLU A 592 -17.95 4.51 2.31
CA GLU A 592 -16.73 3.77 1.90
C GLU A 592 -15.65 3.80 2.99
N LEU A 593 -15.45 4.96 3.64
CA LEU A 593 -14.49 5.11 4.74
C LEU A 593 -14.92 4.35 6.01
N ALA A 594 -16.22 4.33 6.31
CA ALA A 594 -16.79 3.56 7.41
C ALA A 594 -16.64 2.05 7.19
N VAL A 595 -16.89 1.57 5.96
CA VAL A 595 -16.72 0.16 5.59
C VAL A 595 -15.25 -0.26 5.70
N VAL A 596 -14.31 0.53 5.16
CA VAL A 596 -12.89 0.15 5.29
C VAL A 596 -12.40 0.17 6.73
N PHE A 597 -12.90 1.08 7.58
CA PHE A 597 -12.64 1.06 9.01
C PHE A 597 -13.09 -0.27 9.64
N GLY A 598 -14.32 -0.72 9.35
CA GLY A 598 -14.82 -1.99 9.87
C GLY A 598 -14.04 -3.20 9.36
N LEU A 599 -13.43 -3.13 8.18
CA LEU A 599 -12.62 -4.20 7.59
C LEU A 599 -11.17 -4.25 8.06
N LEU A 600 -10.70 -3.28 8.88
CA LEU A 600 -9.33 -3.27 9.40
C LEU A 600 -8.89 -4.59 10.08
N PRO A 601 -9.74 -5.29 10.88
CA PRO A 601 -9.38 -6.59 11.46
C PRO A 601 -9.00 -7.65 10.39
N LEU A 602 -9.58 -7.55 9.19
CA LEU A 602 -9.42 -8.54 8.14
C LEU A 602 -8.25 -8.26 7.20
N LEU A 603 -7.46 -7.20 7.42
CA LEU A 603 -6.28 -6.88 6.62
C LEU A 603 -5.10 -7.84 6.87
N SER A 604 -5.09 -8.53 8.01
CA SER A 604 -4.07 -9.51 8.37
C SER A 604 -4.24 -10.82 7.60
N VAL A 605 -3.13 -11.42 7.17
CA VAL A 605 -3.13 -12.67 6.37
C VAL A 605 -2.25 -13.74 7.00
N GLY A 606 -2.81 -14.94 7.21
CA GLY A 606 -2.03 -16.13 7.55
C GLY A 606 -1.26 -16.64 6.35
N LEU A 607 0.05 -16.84 6.50
CA LEU A 607 0.94 -17.31 5.43
C LEU A 607 0.99 -18.85 5.32
N ASP A 608 0.52 -19.52 6.37
CA ASP A 608 0.45 -20.98 6.56
C ASP A 608 -0.89 -21.60 6.14
N LYS A 609 -1.71 -20.85 5.39
CA LYS A 609 -3.02 -21.34 4.94
C LYS A 609 -2.86 -22.57 4.04
N PRO A 610 -3.51 -23.70 4.36
CA PRO A 610 -3.50 -24.88 3.50
C PRO A 610 -4.33 -24.65 2.24
N PHE A 611 -4.03 -25.42 1.19
CA PHE A 611 -4.87 -25.45 0.00
C PHE A 611 -6.21 -26.16 0.25
N TYR A 612 -7.23 -25.76 -0.49
CA TYR A 612 -8.42 -26.58 -0.68
C TYR A 612 -8.10 -27.70 -1.68
N GLU A 613 -8.45 -28.93 -1.34
CA GLU A 613 -8.03 -30.19 -2.01
C GLU A 613 -8.58 -30.37 -3.45
N GLU A 614 -9.22 -29.35 -4.02
CA GLU A 614 -9.80 -29.43 -5.36
C GLU A 614 -9.49 -28.20 -6.20
N LEU A 615 -9.17 -28.45 -7.46
CA LEU A 615 -9.12 -27.44 -8.51
C LEU A 615 -10.54 -27.15 -8.97
N LEU A 616 -10.95 -25.88 -8.89
CA LEU A 616 -12.29 -25.43 -9.26
C LEU A 616 -12.28 -24.79 -10.64
N ALA A 617 -13.39 -24.87 -11.35
CA ALA A 617 -13.64 -24.09 -12.56
C ALA A 617 -15.06 -23.54 -12.54
N CYS A 618 -15.25 -22.35 -13.07
CA CYS A 618 -16.56 -21.76 -13.25
C CYS A 618 -16.74 -21.15 -14.63
N ASP A 619 -17.99 -21.10 -15.06
CA ASP A 619 -18.41 -20.48 -16.31
C ASP A 619 -19.88 -20.03 -16.19
N ALA A 620 -20.29 -19.13 -17.08
CA ALA A 620 -21.68 -18.80 -17.29
C ALA A 620 -22.02 -18.58 -18.77
N ALA A 621 -23.13 -19.16 -19.21
CA ALA A 621 -23.63 -19.06 -20.58
C ALA A 621 -25.00 -18.38 -20.60
N PRO A 622 -25.24 -17.39 -21.49
CA PRO A 622 -26.54 -16.74 -21.64
C PRO A 622 -27.68 -17.70 -22.00
N GLU A 623 -27.38 -18.81 -22.70
CA GLU A 623 -28.39 -19.78 -23.15
C GLU A 623 -29.03 -20.56 -21.99
N PHE A 624 -28.33 -20.71 -20.87
CA PHE A 624 -28.86 -21.44 -19.71
C PHE A 624 -28.55 -20.73 -18.39
N GLY A 625 -27.29 -20.67 -17.97
CA GLY A 625 -26.94 -20.02 -16.72
C GLY A 625 -25.52 -20.32 -16.27
N PHE A 626 -25.37 -20.95 -15.11
CA PHE A 626 -24.11 -21.03 -14.38
C PHE A 626 -23.62 -22.47 -14.24
N GLY A 627 -22.31 -22.67 -14.44
CA GLY A 627 -21.61 -23.94 -14.26
C GLY A 627 -20.49 -23.79 -13.23
N VAL A 628 -20.38 -24.75 -12.31
CA VAL A 628 -19.21 -24.91 -11.44
C VAL A 628 -18.81 -26.37 -11.42
N SER A 629 -17.53 -26.63 -11.65
CA SER A 629 -16.94 -27.96 -11.69
C SER A 629 -15.74 -28.06 -10.74
N ALA A 630 -15.45 -29.26 -10.23
CA ALA A 630 -14.33 -29.50 -9.33
C ALA A 630 -13.61 -30.81 -9.64
N ALA A 631 -12.28 -30.82 -9.56
CA ALA A 631 -11.44 -32.01 -9.66
C ALA A 631 -10.54 -32.11 -8.42
N ALA A 632 -10.48 -33.29 -7.79
CA ALA A 632 -9.54 -33.52 -6.69
C ALA A 632 -8.10 -33.43 -7.22
N CYS A 633 -7.24 -32.73 -6.48
CA CYS A 633 -5.84 -32.52 -6.85
C CYS A 633 -4.96 -32.63 -5.62
N ASN A 634 -3.75 -33.17 -5.79
CA ASN A 634 -2.76 -33.12 -4.72
C ASN A 634 -2.24 -31.70 -4.52
N GLU A 635 -1.66 -31.44 -3.35
CA GLU A 635 -1.16 -30.11 -2.97
C GLU A 635 -0.09 -29.59 -3.94
N SER A 636 0.82 -30.46 -4.40
CA SER A 636 1.86 -30.09 -5.38
C SER A 636 1.28 -29.54 -6.68
N THR A 637 0.22 -30.14 -7.22
CA THR A 637 -0.47 -29.64 -8.41
C THR A 637 -1.12 -28.30 -8.14
N LEU A 638 -1.83 -28.15 -7.01
CA LEU A 638 -2.49 -26.90 -6.65
C LEU A 638 -1.49 -25.75 -6.43
N LEU A 639 -0.35 -26.04 -5.79
CA LEU A 639 0.74 -25.10 -5.61
C LEU A 639 1.29 -24.64 -6.97
N SER A 640 1.64 -25.58 -7.85
CA SER A 640 2.14 -25.28 -9.21
C SER A 640 1.17 -24.42 -10.01
N VAL A 641 -0.13 -24.78 -10.01
CA VAL A 641 -1.16 -24.00 -10.72
C VAL A 641 -1.35 -22.61 -10.07
N SER A 642 -1.28 -22.50 -8.75
CA SER A 642 -1.50 -21.24 -8.05
C SER A 642 -0.45 -20.17 -8.35
N ARG A 643 0.76 -20.57 -8.76
CA ARG A 643 1.85 -19.68 -9.20
C ARG A 643 1.53 -18.95 -10.52
N LEU A 644 0.60 -19.51 -11.29
CA LEU A 644 0.09 -18.96 -12.55
C LEU A 644 -1.13 -18.04 -12.35
N ALA A 645 -1.43 -17.66 -11.12
CA ALA A 645 -2.54 -16.75 -10.83
C ALA A 645 -2.37 -15.41 -11.57
N GLU A 646 -3.51 -14.83 -11.98
CA GLU A 646 -3.58 -13.67 -12.87
C GLU A 646 -2.69 -12.51 -12.43
N ARG A 647 -1.66 -12.26 -13.25
CA ARG A 647 -0.70 -11.15 -13.12
C ARG A 647 -0.16 -10.69 -14.46
N ARG A 648 0.05 -11.66 -15.37
CA ARG A 648 0.92 -11.52 -16.56
C ARG A 648 0.29 -12.04 -17.85
N GLY A 649 -0.99 -12.41 -17.82
CA GLY A 649 -1.69 -12.95 -18.99
C GLY A 649 -1.37 -14.40 -19.33
N ASP A 650 -0.71 -15.15 -18.43
CA ASP A 650 -0.53 -16.60 -18.51
C ASP A 650 -1.88 -17.32 -18.57
N TYR A 651 -1.92 -18.49 -19.18
CA TYR A 651 -3.13 -19.30 -19.22
C TYR A 651 -2.84 -20.79 -19.14
N VAL A 652 -3.79 -21.54 -18.58
CA VAL A 652 -3.66 -22.98 -18.46
C VAL A 652 -4.50 -23.70 -19.50
N ARG A 653 -4.02 -24.86 -19.92
CA ARG A 653 -4.80 -25.84 -20.68
C ARG A 653 -4.82 -27.16 -19.92
N LEU A 654 -5.93 -27.87 -19.97
CA LEU A 654 -6.01 -29.21 -19.38
C LEU A 654 -5.26 -30.22 -20.25
N ARG A 655 -5.00 -31.42 -19.70
CA ARG A 655 -4.50 -32.55 -20.50
C ARG A 655 -5.54 -32.86 -21.58
N GLN A 656 -5.12 -32.81 -22.84
CA GLN A 656 -5.98 -33.12 -23.96
C GLN A 656 -6.20 -34.63 -24.05
N GLU A 657 -7.45 -35.03 -24.27
CA GLU A 657 -7.83 -36.41 -24.52
C GLU A 657 -8.18 -36.60 -26.00
N PRO A 658 -8.05 -37.83 -26.55
CA PRO A 658 -8.47 -38.11 -27.93
C PRO A 658 -9.94 -37.74 -28.15
N GLY A 659 -10.22 -37.00 -29.22
CA GLY A 659 -11.57 -36.57 -29.61
C GLY A 659 -12.05 -35.26 -28.98
N GLU A 660 -11.22 -34.54 -28.22
CA GLU A 660 -11.54 -33.18 -27.75
C GLU A 660 -11.39 -32.13 -28.86
N GLU A 661 -12.13 -31.03 -28.73
CA GLU A 661 -12.14 -29.91 -29.68
C GLU A 661 -10.74 -29.34 -29.94
N THR A 662 -10.53 -28.82 -31.15
CA THR A 662 -9.27 -28.18 -31.53
C THR A 662 -9.02 -26.92 -30.71
N GLU A 663 -7.84 -26.84 -30.11
CA GLU A 663 -7.44 -25.69 -29.30
C GLU A 663 -7.18 -24.46 -30.17
N GLN A 664 -7.66 -23.30 -29.73
CA GLN A 664 -7.44 -22.04 -30.44
C GLN A 664 -6.17 -21.34 -29.94
N THR A 665 -5.41 -20.71 -30.84
CA THR A 665 -4.27 -19.89 -30.43
C THR A 665 -4.75 -18.68 -29.62
N ARG A 666 -4.10 -18.40 -28.48
CA ARG A 666 -4.42 -17.24 -27.63
C ARG A 666 -3.15 -16.48 -27.24
N ILE A 667 -3.30 -15.17 -26.99
CA ILE A 667 -2.23 -14.32 -26.45
C ILE A 667 -1.95 -14.72 -25.00
N GLY A 668 -0.68 -15.05 -24.72
CA GLY A 668 -0.16 -15.45 -23.43
C GLY A 668 0.71 -16.70 -23.52
N THR A 669 1.26 -17.15 -22.39
CA THR A 669 2.03 -18.39 -22.31
C THR A 669 1.09 -19.55 -21.90
N PRO A 670 0.91 -20.59 -22.73
CA PRO A 670 0.14 -21.77 -22.36
C PRO A 670 0.91 -22.67 -21.38
N HIS A 671 0.23 -23.07 -20.30
CA HIS A 671 0.73 -24.07 -19.36
C HIS A 671 -0.20 -25.28 -19.34
N ARG A 672 0.29 -26.46 -19.77
CA ARG A 672 -0.53 -27.67 -19.79
C ARG A 672 -0.51 -28.39 -18.45
N LEU A 673 -1.69 -28.57 -17.86
CA LEU A 673 -1.88 -29.28 -16.61
C LEU A 673 -1.99 -30.79 -16.86
N LYS A 674 -1.59 -31.58 -15.87
CA LYS A 674 -1.69 -33.05 -15.91
C LYS A 674 -3.13 -33.56 -15.69
N VAL A 675 -4.05 -32.68 -15.30
CA VAL A 675 -5.46 -32.98 -15.04
C VAL A 675 -6.26 -32.88 -16.34
N SER A 676 -7.08 -33.89 -16.65
CA SER A 676 -7.96 -33.88 -17.83
C SER A 676 -9.36 -33.34 -17.52
N LYS A 677 -10.11 -32.94 -18.56
CA LYS A 677 -11.49 -32.44 -18.42
C LYS A 677 -12.42 -33.45 -17.74
N LYS A 678 -12.21 -34.76 -17.99
CA LYS A 678 -12.98 -35.87 -17.41
C LYS A 678 -12.81 -36.04 -15.89
N ALA A 679 -11.73 -35.53 -15.31
CA ALA A 679 -11.52 -35.59 -13.85
C ALA A 679 -12.45 -34.64 -13.08
N PHE A 680 -13.07 -33.67 -13.76
CA PHE A 680 -13.96 -32.70 -13.15
C PHE A 680 -15.39 -33.24 -13.04
N ARG A 681 -15.97 -33.09 -11.84
CA ARG A 681 -17.39 -33.33 -11.61
C ARG A 681 -18.17 -32.03 -11.51
N THR A 682 -19.39 -32.02 -12.04
CA THR A 682 -20.30 -30.88 -11.90
C THR A 682 -20.79 -30.73 -10.47
N ILE A 683 -20.53 -29.56 -9.89
CA ILE A 683 -20.94 -29.15 -8.55
C ILE A 683 -22.20 -28.27 -8.60
N VAL A 684 -22.25 -27.36 -9.57
CA VAL A 684 -23.40 -26.48 -9.82
C VAL A 684 -23.70 -26.50 -11.32
N SER A 685 -24.98 -26.66 -11.65
CA SER A 685 -25.56 -26.34 -12.96
C SER A 685 -26.91 -25.71 -12.66
N ALA A 686 -27.04 -24.40 -12.89
CA ALA A 686 -28.21 -23.64 -12.48
C ALA A 686 -28.62 -22.64 -13.55
N ARG A 687 -29.90 -22.63 -13.93
CA ARG A 687 -30.44 -21.67 -14.90
C ARG A 687 -30.38 -20.25 -14.33
N ALA A 688 -29.97 -19.29 -15.15
CA ALA A 688 -30.01 -17.87 -14.80
C ALA A 688 -31.48 -17.41 -14.73
N GLY A 689 -31.85 -16.76 -13.63
CA GLY A 689 -33.20 -16.21 -13.44
C GLY A 689 -33.42 -14.84 -14.09
N TYR A 690 -32.42 -14.32 -14.81
CA TYR A 690 -32.45 -12.99 -15.42
C TYR A 690 -31.53 -12.95 -16.65
N LYS A 691 -31.81 -12.03 -17.57
CA LYS A 691 -30.93 -11.74 -18.72
C LYS A 691 -29.91 -10.67 -18.33
N ALA A 692 -28.65 -10.87 -18.69
CA ALA A 692 -27.58 -9.90 -18.51
C ALA A 692 -26.48 -10.11 -19.55
N HIS A 693 -25.59 -9.14 -19.70
CA HIS A 693 -24.38 -9.29 -20.50
C HIS A 693 -23.52 -10.44 -19.97
N SER A 694 -22.86 -11.20 -20.86
CA SER A 694 -22.06 -12.39 -20.53
C SER A 694 -21.09 -12.14 -19.37
N GLY A 695 -20.29 -11.08 -19.42
CA GLY A 695 -19.36 -10.72 -18.34
C GLY A 695 -19.99 -10.57 -16.94
N VAL A 696 -21.25 -10.13 -16.85
CA VAL A 696 -21.98 -10.07 -15.57
C VAL A 696 -22.36 -11.47 -15.12
N LEU A 697 -22.83 -12.31 -16.03
CA LEU A 697 -23.15 -13.71 -15.74
C LEU A 697 -21.91 -14.48 -15.29
N GLU A 698 -20.77 -14.30 -15.96
CA GLU A 698 -19.49 -14.93 -15.63
C GLU A 698 -19.01 -14.52 -14.23
N ALA A 699 -19.12 -13.23 -13.88
CA ALA A 699 -18.83 -12.74 -12.53
C ALA A 699 -19.77 -13.36 -11.47
N HIS A 700 -21.04 -13.58 -11.83
CA HIS A 700 -21.97 -14.32 -10.98
C HIS A 700 -21.63 -15.81 -10.88
N GLY A 701 -21.06 -16.42 -11.92
CA GLY A 701 -20.48 -17.77 -11.88
C GLY A 701 -19.38 -17.88 -10.84
N LEU A 702 -18.43 -16.93 -10.84
CA LEU A 702 -17.39 -16.84 -9.79
C LEU A 702 -17.99 -16.63 -8.39
N LEU A 703 -18.98 -15.74 -8.25
CA LEU A 703 -19.68 -15.54 -6.97
C LEU A 703 -20.37 -16.83 -6.49
N LEU A 704 -20.97 -17.61 -7.38
CA LEU A 704 -21.62 -18.88 -7.03
C LEU A 704 -20.59 -19.91 -6.54
N THR A 705 -19.40 -19.95 -7.12
CA THR A 705 -18.28 -20.77 -6.65
C THR A 705 -17.91 -20.41 -5.21
N LEU A 706 -17.75 -19.11 -4.91
CA LEU A 706 -17.43 -18.66 -3.54
C LEU A 706 -18.58 -18.91 -2.56
N LYS A 707 -19.84 -18.72 -2.97
CA LYS A 707 -21.01 -19.09 -2.17
C LYS A 707 -21.01 -20.58 -1.85
N TRP A 708 -20.63 -21.44 -2.80
CA TRP A 708 -20.54 -22.87 -2.57
C TRP A 708 -19.42 -23.25 -1.59
N LEU A 709 -18.26 -22.59 -1.67
CA LEU A 709 -17.18 -22.73 -0.70
C LEU A 709 -17.64 -22.29 0.70
N ALA A 710 -18.22 -21.10 0.80
CA ALA A 710 -18.66 -20.47 2.05
C ALA A 710 -19.72 -21.27 2.81
N ARG A 711 -20.45 -22.19 2.15
CA ARG A 711 -21.46 -23.06 2.78
C ARG A 711 -20.92 -24.11 3.75
N SER A 712 -19.60 -24.31 3.81
CA SER A 712 -19.02 -25.35 4.66
C SER A 712 -17.78 -24.83 5.38
N ARG A 713 -17.78 -24.89 6.72
CA ARG A 713 -16.65 -24.49 7.56
C ARG A 713 -15.33 -25.18 7.20
N ARG A 714 -15.39 -26.43 6.71
CA ARG A 714 -14.19 -27.20 6.29
C ARG A 714 -13.45 -26.57 5.11
N LYS A 715 -14.11 -25.65 4.40
CA LYS A 715 -13.58 -24.97 3.21
C LYS A 715 -13.16 -23.53 3.48
N HIS A 716 -13.41 -23.01 4.69
CA HIS A 716 -12.93 -21.69 5.12
C HIS A 716 -11.43 -21.77 5.45
N HIS A 717 -10.77 -20.62 5.51
CA HIS A 717 -9.34 -20.52 5.85
C HIS A 717 -8.41 -21.26 4.88
N LYS A 718 -8.75 -21.28 3.58
CA LYS A 718 -8.01 -22.00 2.54
C LYS A 718 -7.42 -21.08 1.46
N LYS A 719 -6.32 -21.52 0.85
CA LYS A 719 -5.91 -21.10 -0.50
C LYS A 719 -6.77 -21.86 -1.52
N VAL A 720 -7.48 -21.16 -2.40
CA VAL A 720 -8.40 -21.78 -3.37
C VAL A 720 -8.01 -21.44 -4.79
N VAL A 721 -7.87 -22.46 -5.64
CA VAL A 721 -7.45 -22.33 -7.04
C VAL A 721 -8.68 -22.45 -7.93
N ILE A 722 -8.98 -21.39 -8.69
CA ILE A 722 -10.19 -21.32 -9.52
C ILE A 722 -9.81 -20.93 -10.95
N LEU A 723 -10.23 -21.77 -11.90
CA LEU A 723 -10.14 -21.54 -13.33
C LEU A 723 -11.32 -20.69 -13.80
N VAL A 724 -11.01 -19.61 -14.53
CA VAL A 724 -11.99 -18.65 -15.05
C VAL A 724 -11.64 -18.33 -16.49
N ASP A 725 -12.61 -18.34 -17.40
CA ASP A 725 -12.42 -18.03 -18.82
C ASP A 725 -12.73 -16.58 -19.20
N ALA A 726 -13.40 -15.87 -18.30
CA ALA A 726 -13.68 -14.46 -18.40
C ALA A 726 -12.51 -13.56 -17.96
N LYS A 727 -11.60 -13.19 -18.89
CA LYS A 727 -10.43 -12.32 -18.58
C LYS A 727 -10.81 -11.02 -17.86
N ALA A 728 -11.93 -10.38 -18.22
CA ALA A 728 -12.39 -9.15 -17.58
C ALA A 728 -12.78 -9.36 -16.10
N VAL A 729 -13.48 -10.47 -15.82
CA VAL A 729 -13.88 -10.85 -14.46
C VAL A 729 -12.67 -11.26 -13.64
N LEU A 730 -11.80 -12.08 -14.21
CA LEU A 730 -10.54 -12.53 -13.64
C LEU A 730 -9.66 -11.33 -13.23
N GLY A 731 -9.43 -10.38 -14.14
CA GLY A 731 -8.68 -9.16 -13.84
C GLY A 731 -9.33 -8.26 -12.79
N ALA A 732 -10.66 -8.10 -12.83
CA ALA A 732 -11.40 -7.31 -11.84
C ALA A 732 -11.34 -7.92 -10.43
N ALA A 733 -11.54 -9.24 -10.32
CA ALA A 733 -11.52 -9.96 -9.05
C ALA A 733 -10.09 -10.09 -8.50
N ALA A 734 -9.08 -10.36 -9.34
CA ALA A 734 -7.67 -10.44 -8.92
C ALA A 734 -7.14 -9.08 -8.43
N LYS A 735 -7.53 -7.97 -9.10
CA LYS A 735 -7.22 -6.61 -8.62
C LYS A 735 -8.05 -6.20 -7.40
N GLY A 736 -9.19 -6.87 -7.17
CA GLY A 736 -10.17 -6.53 -6.14
C GLY A 736 -10.99 -5.28 -6.44
N ARG A 737 -10.96 -4.74 -7.67
CA ARG A 737 -11.70 -3.54 -8.06
C ARG A 737 -11.96 -3.51 -9.56
N THR A 738 -12.96 -2.73 -9.96
CA THR A 738 -13.33 -2.54 -11.37
C THR A 738 -13.84 -1.12 -11.61
N SER A 739 -13.54 -0.56 -12.78
CA SER A 739 -14.15 0.68 -13.27
C SER A 739 -15.52 0.44 -13.91
N SER A 740 -15.88 -0.80 -14.21
CA SER A 740 -17.17 -1.15 -14.83
C SER A 740 -18.29 -1.13 -13.79
N PRO A 741 -19.31 -0.25 -13.96
CA PRO A 741 -20.42 -0.18 -13.01
C PRO A 741 -21.26 -1.46 -12.93
N SER A 742 -21.37 -2.19 -14.04
CA SER A 742 -22.14 -3.44 -14.11
C SER A 742 -21.48 -4.58 -13.34
N LEU A 743 -20.15 -4.60 -13.25
CA LEU A 743 -19.39 -5.63 -12.51
C LEU A 743 -19.18 -5.25 -11.04
N ARG A 744 -19.22 -3.97 -10.68
CA ARG A 744 -18.84 -3.49 -9.34
C ARG A 744 -19.59 -4.21 -8.22
N GLY A 745 -20.92 -4.32 -8.32
CA GLY A 745 -21.73 -4.94 -7.27
C GLY A 745 -21.43 -6.42 -7.06
N VAL A 746 -21.20 -7.17 -8.14
CA VAL A 746 -20.85 -8.60 -8.03
C VAL A 746 -19.40 -8.79 -7.53
N ILE A 747 -18.46 -7.93 -7.92
CA ILE A 747 -17.08 -7.96 -7.39
C ILE A 747 -17.05 -7.61 -5.89
N ARG A 748 -17.89 -6.69 -5.41
CA ARG A 748 -18.08 -6.42 -3.96
C ARG A 748 -18.61 -7.65 -3.22
N ALA A 749 -19.58 -8.36 -3.80
CA ALA A 749 -20.10 -9.59 -3.22
C ALA A 749 -19.05 -10.73 -3.24
N VAL A 750 -18.25 -10.86 -4.30
CA VAL A 750 -17.11 -11.78 -4.37
C VAL A 750 -16.13 -11.48 -3.24
N ALA A 751 -15.75 -10.21 -3.09
CA ALA A 751 -14.85 -9.76 -2.03
C ALA A 751 -15.40 -10.06 -0.62
N ALA A 752 -16.69 -9.79 -0.38
CA ALA A 752 -17.33 -10.08 0.90
C ALA A 752 -17.26 -11.57 1.26
N HIS A 753 -17.50 -12.48 0.31
CA HIS A 753 -17.39 -13.93 0.57
C HIS A 753 -15.94 -14.36 0.80
N SER A 754 -14.99 -13.83 0.01
CA SER A 754 -13.56 -14.12 0.20
C SER A 754 -13.06 -13.70 1.57
N LEU A 755 -13.41 -12.48 2.02
CA LEU A 755 -12.99 -11.94 3.32
C LEU A 755 -13.66 -12.68 4.48
N ALA A 756 -14.98 -12.89 4.42
CA ALA A 756 -15.71 -13.55 5.50
C ALA A 756 -15.25 -15.00 5.74
N SER A 757 -15.04 -15.76 4.67
CA SER A 757 -14.57 -17.15 4.74
C SER A 757 -13.04 -17.30 4.76
N ASP A 758 -12.31 -16.18 4.86
CA ASP A 758 -10.85 -16.11 4.93
C ASP A 758 -10.14 -16.86 3.78
N LEU A 759 -10.69 -16.76 2.57
CA LEU A 759 -10.21 -17.45 1.37
C LEU A 759 -9.14 -16.63 0.65
N LEU A 760 -7.96 -17.21 0.44
CA LEU A 760 -6.96 -16.65 -0.48
C LEU A 760 -7.25 -17.19 -1.89
N VAL A 761 -7.98 -16.41 -2.69
CA VAL A 761 -8.42 -16.82 -4.02
C VAL A 761 -7.31 -16.61 -5.05
N LYS A 762 -6.86 -17.69 -5.66
CA LYS A 762 -5.91 -17.72 -6.78
C LYS A 762 -6.71 -17.98 -8.06
N LEU A 763 -6.85 -16.95 -8.90
CA LEU A 763 -7.62 -17.01 -10.14
C LEU A 763 -6.68 -17.23 -11.32
N ILE A 764 -6.95 -18.27 -12.12
CA ILE A 764 -6.13 -18.64 -13.27
C ILE A 764 -7.01 -18.61 -14.50
N TYR A 765 -6.48 -18.05 -15.59
CA TYR A 765 -7.21 -17.99 -16.84
C TYR A 765 -7.17 -19.34 -17.57
N ILE A 766 -8.34 -19.83 -18.00
CA ILE A 766 -8.48 -21.02 -18.84
C ILE A 766 -9.26 -20.66 -20.12
N PRO A 767 -8.84 -21.12 -21.31
CA PRO A 767 -9.64 -21.00 -22.52
C PRO A 767 -10.99 -21.73 -22.41
N SER A 768 -12.06 -21.14 -22.95
CA SER A 768 -13.42 -21.69 -22.89
C SER A 768 -13.52 -23.12 -23.43
N GLU A 769 -12.82 -23.45 -24.52
CA GLU A 769 -12.80 -24.81 -25.10
C GLU A 769 -12.23 -25.85 -24.11
N SER A 770 -11.27 -25.43 -23.29
CA SER A 770 -10.65 -26.24 -22.24
C SER A 770 -11.42 -26.20 -20.91
N ASN A 771 -12.40 -25.30 -20.74
CA ASN A 771 -13.07 -25.09 -19.46
C ASN A 771 -14.04 -26.24 -19.13
N PRO A 772 -13.83 -26.99 -18.02
CA PRO A 772 -14.73 -28.07 -17.61
C PRO A 772 -16.07 -27.56 -17.04
N ALA A 773 -16.25 -26.25 -16.89
CA ALA A 773 -17.50 -25.65 -16.45
C ALA A 773 -18.43 -25.21 -17.61
N ASP A 774 -17.97 -25.25 -18.88
CA ASP A 774 -18.79 -24.83 -20.03
C ASP A 774 -20.03 -25.72 -20.25
N ALA A 775 -19.85 -27.04 -20.26
CA ALA A 775 -20.98 -27.96 -20.40
C ALA A 775 -22.06 -27.73 -19.31
N PRO A 776 -21.74 -27.69 -18.00
CA PRO A 776 -22.76 -27.44 -16.98
C PRO A 776 -23.32 -26.01 -16.99
N SER A 777 -22.61 -25.00 -17.49
CA SER A 777 -23.15 -23.64 -17.65
C SER A 777 -24.22 -23.55 -18.74
N ARG A 778 -24.17 -24.47 -19.71
CA ARG A 778 -25.18 -24.67 -20.77
C ARG A 778 -26.28 -25.69 -20.42
N GLY A 779 -26.33 -26.15 -19.16
CA GLY A 779 -27.28 -27.15 -18.70
C GLY A 779 -26.96 -28.59 -19.15
N LYS A 780 -25.76 -28.82 -19.69
CA LYS A 780 -25.27 -30.13 -20.15
C LYS A 780 -24.31 -30.70 -19.10
N GLY A 781 -24.81 -31.53 -18.18
CA GLY A 781 -23.96 -32.17 -17.18
C GLY A 781 -24.76 -32.96 -16.16
N ARG A 782 -24.27 -34.15 -15.77
CA ARG A 782 -24.89 -34.94 -14.69
C ARG A 782 -24.46 -34.35 -13.35
N LEU A 783 -25.38 -33.68 -12.65
CA LEU A 783 -25.19 -33.32 -11.24
C LEU A 783 -24.89 -34.58 -10.44
N HIS A 784 -23.76 -34.58 -9.73
CA HIS A 784 -23.40 -35.73 -8.90
C HIS A 784 -24.34 -35.78 -7.69
N ARG A 785 -25.37 -36.64 -7.74
CA ARG A 785 -26.25 -36.92 -6.59
C ARG A 785 -25.44 -37.67 -5.54
N ARG A 786 -25.24 -37.08 -4.36
CA ARG A 786 -24.79 -37.84 -3.18
C ARG A 786 -25.78 -38.99 -2.95
N VAL A 787 -25.33 -40.23 -3.15
CA VAL A 787 -26.03 -41.41 -2.64
C VAL A 787 -26.10 -41.22 -1.13
N ARG A 788 -27.30 -40.97 -0.60
CA ARG A 788 -27.55 -41.06 0.84
C ARG A 788 -27.33 -42.52 1.21
N ARG A 789 -26.18 -42.84 1.80
CA ARG A 789 -26.02 -44.09 2.56
C ARG A 789 -27.07 -44.01 3.68
N GLN A 790 -28.18 -44.72 3.51
CA GLN A 790 -29.08 -45.05 4.60
C GLN A 790 -28.26 -45.96 5.53
N GLN A 791 -27.68 -45.40 6.59
CA GLN A 791 -27.39 -46.20 7.77
C GLN A 791 -28.72 -46.33 8.52
N ARG A 792 -29.45 -47.39 8.18
CA ARG A 792 -30.29 -48.11 9.12
C ARG A 792 -29.46 -49.32 9.54
N GLU A 793 -28.94 -49.24 10.75
CA GLU A 793 -28.88 -50.31 11.76
C GLU A 793 -28.36 -49.67 13.05
#